data_AF-A0A535ERT8-F1
#
_entry.id   AF-A0A535ERT8-F1
#
_cell.length_a   1.000
_cell.length_b   1.000
_cell.length_c   1.000
_cell.angle_alpha   90.00
_cell.angle_beta   90.00
_cell.angle_gamma   90.00
#
_symmetry.space_group_name_H-M   'P 1'
#
loop_
_entity.id
_entity.type
_entity.pdbx_description
1 polymer ?
#
loop_
_entity_poly.entity_id
_entity_poly.type
_entity_poly.pdbx_seq_one_letter_code
_entity_poly.pdbx_strand_id
1 'polypeptide(L)'
;MASITQAITPGLWFQTENAWQWLVLAVAVAPLPVGLAVVRRLGLERLTGMPAWAAAAVLLSSWALVVAFFGFMWDVTWHADLGRDVELFTVPHALILAGLAGIGAAFLAAVALATRAGGPGLRVGPLRVPVSATPLGLLAAGALAGFPLDDYWHAVYGIDVTMWGPTHLLMIGAASLTPIAVWLVFREAGAHDRRGPARRLWLSMPATVLVGLSTFQLEFDLGILQWQPLYQPLLIAAAMAIALTAARVAVGRGGALLAAGGFLAMRLLVAGVLTVGFGRGFAHFPLTIAEALCVEAAFLPPRLPFLARAVAGGLLVATAGLAAEAAWTHLWYAVPWTGDLLQFWWLDGAAAVAGALVGAGMGNVAAGRRAGLPPLAAAGALAALGIVLALHLPLRHADPGGVTLTATPAGPARLETTRLGVTLPEQPVWLEVTLSPAAAAEGVDWFGAVAWQGGAPVQHAALVREAPGRYRSATPVPTGGGWKTLVMLYRGDVLEATPVAMPPDFQYDLAQVPAPLQPRADAFVPASNLLMREAHGGPPWPAALIVAFFAVMAVAWTAALTLAYARVGASGPGPSRPGDDAAAPAGGPPRRRRPRVVIVGSGFSGLGMLGGTWRDNRYPGCACDIPSLLYSFSFAPSPGWTRKYPPAEEIWAYMRRCAERFGVVPHIRFDTEMTGAELDPAGGGWRVHTREDGIVTADGVERPVDVIVFGTGFHVTDAMERIPVAGRDGFRIQDAWRDGVEAYLGTAVAGFPNLFLVLGPNTGLGHNSMVFMIEAQTRYVLRCLRLLPAGETASLEVRPAAQSAFNRRLQERLRRAVWSVGGCASWYLDRTGTNRTLWPGSSFRFWLRTRRPRAADYAVDAG
;
A
#
# COMPACT_ATOMS: atom_id res chain seq x y z
N MET A 1 -2.35 -43.88 33.75
CA MET A 1 -2.70 -42.49 33.31
C MET A 1 -3.87 -42.45 32.34
N ALA A 2 -3.97 -43.34 31.33
CA ALA A 2 -5.06 -43.32 30.35
C ALA A 2 -6.49 -43.30 30.93
N SER A 3 -6.75 -43.99 32.06
CA SER A 3 -8.08 -44.01 32.69
C SER A 3 -8.46 -42.71 33.41
N ILE A 4 -7.51 -41.86 33.79
CA ILE A 4 -7.79 -40.58 34.45
C ILE A 4 -8.29 -39.55 33.42
N THR A 5 -7.79 -39.61 32.19
CA THR A 5 -8.23 -38.73 31.09
C THR A 5 -9.69 -39.01 30.69
N GLN A 6 -10.13 -40.27 30.71
CA GLN A 6 -11.54 -40.62 30.45
C GLN A 6 -12.47 -40.32 31.65
N ALA A 7 -11.98 -40.41 32.89
CA ALA A 7 -12.81 -40.26 34.09
C ALA A 7 -13.16 -38.80 34.45
N ILE A 8 -12.46 -37.80 33.91
CA ILE A 8 -12.59 -36.39 34.34
C ILE A 8 -13.50 -35.55 33.42
N THR A 9 -13.77 -35.96 32.17
CA THR A 9 -14.51 -35.11 31.20
C THR A 9 -15.54 -35.84 30.33
N PRO A 10 -16.66 -36.35 30.90
CA PRO A 10 -17.88 -36.55 30.13
C PRO A 10 -18.53 -35.19 29.85
N GLY A 11 -18.06 -34.47 28.81
CA GLY A 11 -18.68 -33.20 28.39
C GLY A 11 -17.77 -32.12 27.76
N LEU A 12 -16.49 -32.38 27.47
CA LEU A 12 -15.70 -31.48 26.61
C LEU A 12 -15.68 -31.99 25.18
N TRP A 13 -16.31 -31.22 24.30
CA TRP A 13 -16.52 -31.46 22.86
C TRP A 13 -15.24 -31.33 22.01
N PHE A 14 -14.06 -31.67 22.54
CA PHE A 14 -12.77 -31.34 21.90
C PHE A 14 -11.96 -32.57 21.51
N GLN A 15 -11.62 -32.67 20.21
CA GLN A 15 -10.73 -33.70 19.69
C GLN A 15 -9.27 -33.36 20.04
N THR A 16 -8.62 -34.20 20.87
CA THR A 16 -7.21 -34.08 21.26
C THR A 16 -6.50 -35.43 21.26
N GLU A 17 -5.24 -35.47 20.84
CA GLU A 17 -4.40 -36.67 20.87
C GLU A 17 -3.70 -36.87 22.22
N ASN A 18 -3.42 -35.79 22.96
CA ASN A 18 -2.70 -35.85 24.24
C ASN A 18 -2.92 -34.62 25.13
N ALA A 19 -2.51 -34.75 26.41
CA ALA A 19 -2.66 -33.70 27.41
C ALA A 19 -1.81 -32.43 27.18
N TRP A 20 -0.76 -32.48 26.35
CA TRP A 20 0.04 -31.29 26.03
C TRP A 20 -0.75 -30.31 25.14
N GLN A 21 -1.63 -30.80 24.28
CA GLN A 21 -2.49 -29.95 23.44
C GLN A 21 -3.43 -29.09 24.29
N TRP A 22 -3.95 -29.65 25.40
CA TRP A 22 -4.71 -28.90 26.40
C TRP A 22 -3.88 -27.82 27.13
N LEU A 23 -2.62 -28.11 27.45
CA LEU A 23 -1.73 -27.11 28.05
C LEU A 23 -1.45 -25.95 27.08
N VAL A 24 -1.24 -26.24 25.78
CA VAL A 24 -1.03 -25.24 24.74
C VAL A 24 -2.25 -24.33 24.60
N LEU A 25 -3.45 -24.92 24.53
CA LEU A 25 -4.72 -24.18 24.50
C LEU A 25 -4.87 -23.29 25.73
N ALA A 26 -4.62 -23.83 26.93
CA ALA A 26 -4.67 -23.08 28.18
C ALA A 26 -3.66 -21.91 28.19
N VAL A 27 -2.42 -22.12 27.76
CA VAL A 27 -1.37 -21.08 27.70
C VAL A 27 -1.68 -20.01 26.64
N ALA A 28 -2.30 -20.37 25.52
CA ALA A 28 -2.69 -19.42 24.49
C ALA A 28 -3.87 -18.52 24.91
N VAL A 29 -4.84 -19.06 25.65
CA VAL A 29 -6.10 -18.38 26.01
C VAL A 29 -6.07 -17.72 27.39
N ALA A 30 -5.37 -18.27 28.39
CA ALA A 30 -5.22 -17.67 29.73
C ALA A 30 -4.67 -16.22 29.78
N PRO A 31 -3.86 -15.72 28.82
CA PRO A 31 -3.40 -14.33 28.80
C PRO A 31 -4.50 -13.29 28.65
N LEU A 32 -5.70 -13.64 28.15
CA LEU A 32 -6.81 -12.68 27.99
C LEU A 32 -7.23 -12.01 29.32
N PRO A 33 -7.72 -12.75 30.34
CA PRO A 33 -8.13 -12.15 31.62
C PRO A 33 -6.96 -11.55 32.42
N VAL A 34 -5.80 -12.19 32.43
CA VAL A 34 -4.60 -11.68 33.16
C VAL A 34 -4.06 -10.43 32.48
N GLY A 35 -3.97 -10.43 31.16
CA GLY A 35 -3.57 -9.29 30.34
C GLY A 35 -4.48 -8.09 30.58
N LEU A 36 -5.81 -8.27 30.51
CA LEU A 36 -6.80 -7.23 30.84
C LEU A 36 -6.62 -6.66 32.26
N ALA A 37 -6.31 -7.50 33.26
CA ALA A 37 -6.07 -7.06 34.63
C ALA A 37 -4.77 -6.25 34.78
N VAL A 38 -3.68 -6.68 34.14
CA VAL A 38 -2.39 -5.96 34.12
C VAL A 38 -2.49 -4.64 33.36
N VAL A 39 -3.16 -4.66 32.21
CA VAL A 39 -3.52 -3.50 31.38
C VAL A 39 -4.30 -2.46 32.19
N ARG A 40 -5.27 -2.90 33.00
CA ARG A 40 -6.07 -2.03 33.88
C ARG A 40 -5.27 -1.46 35.07
N ARG A 41 -4.27 -2.19 35.59
CA ARG A 41 -3.40 -1.72 36.70
C ARG A 41 -2.30 -0.76 36.26
N LEU A 42 -1.66 -0.98 35.11
CA LEU A 42 -0.49 -0.21 34.67
C LEU A 42 -0.84 0.97 33.75
N GLY A 43 -1.99 0.90 33.07
CA GLY A 43 -2.44 1.90 32.09
C GLY A 43 -1.74 1.76 30.74
N LEU A 44 -2.51 1.41 29.71
CA LEU A 44 -2.03 1.19 28.34
C LEU A 44 -1.15 2.31 27.80
N GLU A 45 -1.51 3.56 28.11
CA GLU A 45 -0.84 4.75 27.60
C GLU A 45 0.56 4.91 28.20
N ARG A 46 0.77 4.49 29.46
CA ARG A 46 2.08 4.50 30.11
C ARG A 46 2.97 3.38 29.57
N LEU A 47 2.40 2.20 29.34
CA LEU A 47 3.12 1.03 28.82
C LEU A 47 3.56 1.22 27.36
N THR A 48 2.70 1.81 26.52
CA THR A 48 2.92 1.87 25.07
C THR A 48 3.34 3.26 24.56
N GLY A 49 3.02 4.33 25.29
CA GLY A 49 3.11 5.70 24.78
C GLY A 49 2.05 6.04 23.71
N MET A 50 1.02 5.20 23.53
CA MET A 50 -0.08 5.41 22.58
C MET A 50 -1.40 5.65 23.30
N PRO A 51 -2.37 6.35 22.69
CA PRO A 51 -3.74 6.45 23.22
C PRO A 51 -4.33 5.07 23.52
N ALA A 52 -5.10 4.95 24.60
CA ALA A 52 -5.57 3.66 25.11
C ALA A 52 -6.35 2.84 24.08
N TRP A 53 -7.17 3.49 23.23
CA TRP A 53 -7.92 2.83 22.16
C TRP A 53 -7.01 2.16 21.12
N ALA A 54 -5.90 2.81 20.76
CA ALA A 54 -4.96 2.31 19.76
C ALA A 54 -4.06 1.23 20.36
N ALA A 55 -3.63 1.40 21.60
CA ALA A 55 -2.88 0.40 22.33
C ALA A 55 -3.68 -0.90 22.51
N ALA A 56 -4.97 -0.80 22.83
CA ALA A 56 -5.86 -1.96 22.94
C ALA A 56 -6.00 -2.68 21.59
N ALA A 57 -6.31 -1.96 20.51
CA ALA A 57 -6.40 -2.52 19.17
C ALA A 57 -5.11 -3.24 18.76
N VAL A 58 -3.97 -2.57 18.86
CA VAL A 58 -2.65 -3.11 18.50
C VAL A 58 -2.32 -4.38 19.29
N LEU A 59 -2.44 -4.35 20.62
CA LEU A 59 -2.01 -5.48 21.46
C LEU A 59 -2.94 -6.68 21.31
N LEU A 60 -4.26 -6.46 21.29
CA LEU A 60 -5.25 -7.54 21.13
C LEU A 60 -5.18 -8.15 19.73
N SER A 61 -5.09 -7.34 18.66
CA SER A 61 -4.92 -7.87 17.29
C SER A 61 -3.58 -8.58 17.10
N SER A 62 -2.49 -8.11 17.75
CA SER A 62 -1.19 -8.79 17.64
C SER A 62 -1.18 -10.15 18.35
N TRP A 63 -1.77 -10.25 19.54
CA TRP A 63 -1.97 -11.54 20.22
C TRP A 63 -2.87 -12.46 19.39
N ALA A 64 -4.01 -11.95 18.93
CA ALA A 64 -4.98 -12.67 18.11
C ALA A 64 -4.37 -13.26 16.84
N LEU A 65 -3.54 -12.49 16.13
CA LEU A 65 -2.86 -12.95 14.93
C LEU A 65 -1.84 -14.05 15.20
N VAL A 66 -1.09 -13.99 16.30
CA VAL A 66 -0.15 -15.06 16.67
C VAL A 66 -0.90 -16.35 17.01
N VAL A 67 -1.99 -16.25 17.77
CA VAL A 67 -2.81 -17.42 18.15
C VAL A 67 -3.52 -18.02 16.93
N ALA A 68 -4.14 -17.20 16.07
CA ALA A 68 -4.78 -17.66 14.85
C ALA A 68 -3.78 -18.28 13.85
N PHE A 69 -2.63 -17.63 13.63
CA PHE A 69 -1.61 -18.14 12.71
C PHE A 69 -1.02 -19.47 13.18
N PHE A 70 -0.73 -19.60 14.47
CA PHE A 70 -0.26 -20.88 15.02
C PHE A 70 -1.33 -21.98 14.93
N GLY A 71 -2.59 -21.67 15.26
CA GLY A 71 -3.71 -22.58 15.08
C GLY A 71 -3.86 -23.04 13.62
N PHE A 72 -3.87 -22.10 12.67
CA PHE A 72 -4.01 -22.36 11.24
C PHE A 72 -2.86 -23.19 10.66
N MET A 73 -1.60 -22.88 11.01
CA MET A 73 -0.45 -23.67 10.55
C MET A 73 -0.49 -25.11 11.11
N TRP A 74 -0.94 -25.28 12.37
CA TRP A 74 -1.15 -26.61 12.94
C TRP A 74 -2.26 -27.36 12.19
N ASP A 75 -3.41 -26.72 12.01
CA ASP A 75 -4.59 -27.25 11.32
C ASP A 75 -4.28 -27.79 9.92
N VAL A 76 -3.58 -26.99 9.11
CA VAL A 76 -3.13 -27.35 7.77
C VAL A 76 -2.20 -28.57 7.79
N THR A 77 -1.23 -28.65 8.72
CA THR A 77 -0.39 -29.85 8.88
C THR A 77 -1.15 -31.06 9.42
N TRP A 78 -2.18 -30.84 10.24
CA TRP A 78 -3.02 -31.90 10.80
C TRP A 78 -3.85 -32.57 9.71
N HIS A 79 -4.48 -31.81 8.81
CA HIS A 79 -5.22 -32.36 7.66
C HIS A 79 -4.31 -33.03 6.61
N ALA A 80 -3.07 -32.56 6.45
CA ALA A 80 -2.07 -33.21 5.61
C ALA A 80 -1.61 -34.57 6.18
N ASP A 81 -1.30 -34.61 7.47
CA ASP A 81 -0.76 -35.80 8.15
C ASP A 81 -1.84 -36.85 8.49
N LEU A 82 -3.09 -36.45 8.78
CA LEU A 82 -4.11 -37.30 9.41
C LEU A 82 -5.47 -37.35 8.70
N GLY A 83 -5.75 -36.38 7.82
CA GLY A 83 -7.03 -36.26 7.13
C GLY A 83 -8.11 -35.50 7.92
N ARG A 84 -9.37 -35.80 7.60
CA ARG A 84 -10.53 -35.07 8.11
C ARG A 84 -10.62 -35.13 9.64
N ASP A 85 -11.18 -34.07 10.22
CA ASP A 85 -11.64 -34.09 11.61
C ASP A 85 -12.83 -35.00 11.82
N VAL A 86 -12.93 -35.57 13.02
CA VAL A 86 -14.11 -36.35 13.43
C VAL A 86 -15.14 -35.41 14.08
N GLU A 87 -14.67 -34.39 14.78
CA GLU A 87 -15.46 -33.37 15.48
C GLU A 87 -15.00 -31.96 15.06
N LEU A 88 -15.94 -31.02 14.89
CA LEU A 88 -15.63 -29.63 14.46
C LEU A 88 -14.62 -28.93 15.37
N PHE A 89 -14.66 -29.20 16.68
CA PHE A 89 -13.82 -28.52 17.67
C PHE A 89 -12.53 -29.28 17.95
N THR A 90 -11.50 -29.03 17.14
CA THR A 90 -10.12 -29.41 17.45
C THR A 90 -9.41 -28.31 18.26
N VAL A 91 -8.25 -28.62 18.83
CA VAL A 91 -7.39 -27.58 19.45
C VAL A 91 -6.89 -26.54 18.43
N PRO A 92 -6.42 -26.91 17.22
CA PRO A 92 -6.20 -25.96 16.13
C PRO A 92 -7.39 -25.02 15.88
N HIS A 93 -8.60 -25.55 15.67
CA HIS A 93 -9.81 -24.75 15.48
C HIS A 93 -10.11 -23.82 16.65
N ALA A 94 -9.93 -24.27 17.90
CA ALA A 94 -10.08 -23.44 19.09
C ALA A 94 -9.17 -22.20 19.07
N LEU A 95 -7.91 -22.37 18.62
CA LEU A 95 -6.92 -21.29 18.53
C LEU A 95 -7.26 -20.33 17.37
N ILE A 96 -7.67 -20.85 16.21
CA ILE A 96 -8.14 -20.02 15.09
C ILE A 96 -9.35 -19.18 15.54
N LEU A 97 -10.39 -19.80 16.10
CA LEU A 97 -11.58 -19.11 16.62
C LEU A 97 -11.24 -18.06 17.70
N ALA A 98 -10.40 -18.40 18.68
CA ALA A 98 -9.98 -17.47 19.72
C ALA A 98 -9.23 -16.26 19.15
N GLY A 99 -8.38 -16.48 18.14
CA GLY A 99 -7.70 -15.41 17.42
C GLY A 99 -8.66 -14.54 16.60
N LEU A 100 -9.50 -15.12 15.75
CA LEU A 100 -10.47 -14.37 14.94
C LEU A 100 -11.44 -13.56 15.81
N ALA A 101 -11.96 -14.14 16.90
CA ALA A 101 -12.76 -13.43 17.90
C ALA A 101 -11.95 -12.32 18.59
N GLY A 102 -10.66 -12.54 18.83
CA GLY A 102 -9.71 -11.54 19.34
C GLY A 102 -9.56 -10.31 18.44
N ILE A 103 -9.64 -10.46 17.11
CA ILE A 103 -9.66 -9.33 16.16
C ILE A 103 -10.94 -8.48 16.36
N GLY A 104 -12.08 -9.14 16.53
CA GLY A 104 -13.36 -8.47 16.87
C GLY A 104 -13.31 -7.77 18.23
N ALA A 105 -12.76 -8.44 19.25
CA ALA A 105 -12.56 -7.86 20.58
C ALA A 105 -11.62 -6.64 20.54
N ALA A 106 -10.57 -6.66 19.71
CA ALA A 106 -9.67 -5.53 19.49
C ALA A 106 -10.40 -4.30 18.92
N PHE A 107 -11.29 -4.51 17.94
CA PHE A 107 -12.16 -3.46 17.40
C PHE A 107 -13.11 -2.90 18.45
N LEU A 108 -13.85 -3.75 19.17
CA LEU A 108 -14.81 -3.34 20.19
C LEU A 108 -14.13 -2.57 21.35
N ALA A 109 -12.95 -3.03 21.80
CA ALA A 109 -12.14 -2.34 22.79
C ALA A 109 -11.69 -0.95 22.31
N ALA A 110 -11.28 -0.82 21.04
CA ALA A 110 -10.92 0.46 20.44
C ALA A 110 -12.11 1.44 20.43
N VAL A 111 -13.28 1.00 19.98
CA VAL A 111 -14.51 1.82 19.96
C VAL A 111 -14.92 2.24 21.37
N ALA A 112 -14.92 1.32 22.33
CA ALA A 112 -15.28 1.61 23.73
C ALA A 112 -14.33 2.63 24.37
N LEU A 113 -13.02 2.46 24.20
CA LEU A 113 -12.02 3.37 24.75
C LEU A 113 -12.00 4.73 24.04
N ALA A 114 -12.16 4.76 22.71
CA ALA A 114 -12.25 6.01 21.95
C ALA A 114 -13.53 6.79 22.31
N THR A 115 -14.64 6.10 22.56
CA THR A 115 -15.89 6.70 23.03
C THR A 115 -15.70 7.34 24.41
N ARG A 116 -15.15 6.59 25.39
CA ARG A 116 -14.91 7.09 26.76
C ARG A 116 -13.91 8.25 26.83
N ALA A 117 -12.87 8.23 25.99
CA ALA A 117 -11.84 9.28 25.96
C ALA A 117 -12.21 10.49 25.07
N GLY A 118 -13.35 10.47 24.39
CA GLY A 118 -13.69 11.50 23.40
C GLY A 118 -12.69 11.57 22.22
N GLY A 119 -12.12 10.43 21.84
CA GLY A 119 -11.04 10.29 20.86
C GLY A 119 -11.44 10.56 19.39
N PRO A 120 -10.49 10.44 18.46
CA PRO A 120 -10.74 10.63 17.03
C PRO A 120 -11.66 9.54 16.47
N GLY A 121 -12.36 9.83 15.37
CA GLY A 121 -13.20 8.86 14.68
C GLY A 121 -14.50 9.43 14.12
N LEU A 122 -15.26 8.56 13.46
CA LEU A 122 -16.64 8.81 13.06
C LEU A 122 -17.54 8.75 14.30
N ARG A 123 -18.53 9.66 14.39
CA ARG A 123 -19.60 9.56 15.39
C ARG A 123 -20.76 8.75 14.83
N VAL A 124 -21.15 7.69 15.54
CA VAL A 124 -22.30 6.84 15.20
C VAL A 124 -23.19 6.79 16.45
N GLY A 125 -24.19 7.68 16.50
CA GLY A 125 -24.95 7.92 17.73
C GLY A 125 -24.03 8.33 18.90
N PRO A 126 -24.06 7.63 20.05
CA PRO A 126 -23.17 7.91 21.17
C PRO A 126 -21.73 7.38 20.97
N LEU A 127 -21.49 6.50 19.99
CA LEU A 127 -20.21 5.82 19.79
C LEU A 127 -19.23 6.67 18.97
N ARG A 128 -17.94 6.58 19.30
CA ARG A 128 -16.85 7.04 18.44
C ARG A 128 -16.08 5.85 17.88
N VAL A 129 -16.03 5.76 16.56
CA VAL A 129 -15.38 4.69 15.81
C VAL A 129 -14.11 5.23 15.14
N PRO A 130 -12.90 4.89 15.63
CA PRO A 130 -11.65 5.32 15.00
C PRO A 130 -11.56 4.81 13.56
N VAL A 131 -11.14 5.68 12.64
CA VAL A 131 -11.24 5.38 11.20
C VAL A 131 -10.28 4.25 10.78
N SER A 132 -9.09 4.20 11.40
CA SER A 132 -8.13 3.10 11.25
C SER A 132 -8.59 1.77 11.87
N ALA A 133 -9.51 1.80 12.84
CA ALA A 133 -10.04 0.59 13.47
C ALA A 133 -11.24 0.00 12.71
N THR A 134 -11.96 0.79 11.91
CA THR A 134 -13.13 0.31 11.14
C THR A 134 -12.85 -0.95 10.29
N PRO A 135 -11.71 -1.09 9.58
CA PRO A 135 -11.38 -2.33 8.87
C PRO A 135 -11.31 -3.56 9.80
N LEU A 136 -10.79 -3.44 11.03
CA LEU A 136 -10.70 -4.57 11.97
C LEU A 136 -12.08 -5.16 12.28
N GLY A 137 -13.10 -4.31 12.44
CA GLY A 137 -14.48 -4.75 12.70
C GLY A 137 -15.11 -5.50 11.52
N LEU A 138 -14.85 -5.06 10.29
CA LEU A 138 -15.37 -5.71 9.08
C LEU A 138 -14.61 -7.01 8.75
N LEU A 139 -13.30 -7.02 8.95
CA LEU A 139 -12.47 -8.22 8.83
C LEU A 139 -12.95 -9.29 9.84
N ALA A 140 -13.12 -8.92 11.11
CA ALA A 140 -13.66 -9.81 12.13
C ALA A 140 -15.09 -10.30 11.82
N ALA A 141 -15.96 -9.46 11.26
CA ALA A 141 -17.32 -9.87 10.89
C ALA A 141 -17.33 -10.94 9.79
N GLY A 142 -16.49 -10.80 8.75
CA GLY A 142 -16.34 -11.83 7.72
C GLY A 142 -15.69 -13.10 8.26
N ALA A 143 -14.63 -12.97 9.07
CA ALA A 143 -13.94 -14.07 9.73
C ALA A 143 -14.87 -14.96 10.58
N LEU A 144 -15.68 -14.33 11.44
CA LEU A 144 -16.59 -15.02 12.35
C LEU A 144 -17.81 -15.60 11.63
N ALA A 145 -18.16 -15.06 10.46
CA ALA A 145 -19.16 -15.66 9.58
C ALA A 145 -18.62 -16.86 8.78
N GLY A 146 -17.30 -16.93 8.53
CA GLY A 146 -16.66 -18.02 7.79
C GLY A 146 -16.97 -19.39 8.40
N PHE A 147 -16.57 -19.65 9.65
CA PHE A 147 -16.73 -20.95 10.32
C PHE A 147 -18.14 -21.60 10.22
N PRO A 148 -19.24 -20.93 10.59
CA PRO A 148 -20.57 -21.55 10.48
C PRO A 148 -21.06 -21.69 9.04
N LEU A 149 -20.52 -20.91 8.09
CA LEU A 149 -20.77 -21.12 6.66
C LEU A 149 -19.93 -22.28 6.10
N ASP A 150 -18.75 -22.51 6.68
CA ASP A 150 -17.81 -23.58 6.33
C ASP A 150 -18.31 -24.96 6.79
N ASP A 151 -18.76 -25.07 8.05
CA ASP A 151 -19.44 -26.26 8.58
C ASP A 151 -20.69 -26.62 7.74
N TYR A 152 -21.48 -25.61 7.36
CA TYR A 152 -22.60 -25.78 6.43
C TYR A 152 -22.14 -26.22 5.03
N TRP A 153 -21.05 -25.62 4.50
CA TRP A 153 -20.51 -25.97 3.19
C TRP A 153 -20.05 -27.43 3.15
N HIS A 154 -19.30 -27.87 4.18
CA HIS A 154 -18.89 -29.26 4.36
C HIS A 154 -20.06 -30.24 4.42
N ALA A 155 -21.11 -29.88 5.16
CA ALA A 155 -22.29 -30.72 5.32
C ALA A 155 -23.14 -30.87 4.04
N VAL A 156 -23.07 -29.91 3.11
CA VAL A 156 -23.95 -29.84 1.92
C VAL A 156 -23.23 -30.11 0.60
N TYR A 157 -21.92 -29.86 0.53
CA TYR A 157 -21.11 -29.98 -0.69
C TYR A 157 -19.87 -30.87 -0.53
N GLY A 158 -19.53 -31.31 0.69
CA GLY A 158 -18.38 -32.19 0.96
C GLY A 158 -17.13 -31.46 1.46
N ILE A 159 -16.04 -32.22 1.68
CA ILE A 159 -14.80 -31.69 2.24
C ILE A 159 -14.22 -30.60 1.32
N ASP A 160 -13.84 -29.48 1.93
CA ASP A 160 -13.06 -28.42 1.30
C ASP A 160 -11.59 -28.59 1.74
N VAL A 161 -10.79 -29.34 0.97
CA VAL A 161 -9.32 -29.36 1.12
C VAL A 161 -8.69 -28.13 0.46
N THR A 162 -9.52 -27.18 0.00
CA THR A 162 -9.10 -26.02 -0.78
C THR A 162 -9.07 -24.78 0.12
N MET A 163 -7.90 -24.17 0.29
CA MET A 163 -7.81 -22.88 0.99
C MET A 163 -8.48 -21.73 0.21
N TRP A 164 -8.95 -22.01 -1.00
CA TRP A 164 -9.57 -21.08 -1.95
C TRP A 164 -11.11 -21.13 -1.94
N GLY A 165 -11.71 -22.01 -1.13
CA GLY A 165 -13.15 -21.99 -0.88
C GLY A 165 -13.60 -20.62 -0.35
N PRO A 166 -14.82 -20.16 -0.69
CA PRO A 166 -15.29 -18.82 -0.32
C PRO A 166 -15.37 -18.61 1.20
N THR A 167 -15.57 -19.69 1.96
CA THR A 167 -15.60 -19.74 3.43
C THR A 167 -14.19 -19.64 4.02
N HIS A 168 -13.25 -20.45 3.53
CA HIS A 168 -11.83 -20.36 3.85
C HIS A 168 -11.25 -18.96 3.55
N LEU A 169 -11.56 -18.38 2.39
CA LEU A 169 -11.12 -17.03 2.01
C LEU A 169 -11.71 -15.93 2.91
N LEU A 170 -12.88 -16.14 3.54
CA LEU A 170 -13.40 -15.23 4.57
C LEU A 170 -12.57 -15.26 5.86
N MET A 171 -12.07 -16.43 6.26
CA MET A 171 -11.25 -16.59 7.48
C MET A 171 -9.80 -16.19 7.25
N ILE A 172 -9.15 -16.81 6.26
CA ILE A 172 -7.75 -16.57 5.88
C ILE A 172 -7.58 -15.11 5.44
N GLY A 173 -8.46 -14.60 4.57
CA GLY A 173 -8.38 -13.22 4.08
C GLY A 173 -8.52 -12.18 5.19
N ALA A 174 -9.43 -12.41 6.14
CA ALA A 174 -9.63 -11.50 7.27
C ALA A 174 -8.39 -11.41 8.17
N ALA A 175 -7.81 -12.56 8.55
CA ALA A 175 -6.59 -12.62 9.34
C ALA A 175 -5.42 -11.99 8.57
N SER A 176 -5.27 -12.29 7.29
CA SER A 176 -4.16 -11.87 6.44
C SER A 176 -4.12 -10.36 6.16
N LEU A 177 -5.28 -9.71 6.10
CA LEU A 177 -5.40 -8.25 5.90
C LEU A 177 -5.38 -7.45 7.22
N THR A 178 -5.60 -8.10 8.36
CA THR A 178 -5.59 -7.45 9.69
C THR A 178 -4.27 -6.73 10.03
N PRO A 179 -3.07 -7.24 9.72
CA PRO A 179 -1.80 -6.51 9.90
C PRO A 179 -1.78 -5.13 9.24
N ILE A 180 -2.41 -4.99 8.05
CA ILE A 180 -2.51 -3.72 7.33
C ILE A 180 -3.37 -2.73 8.10
N ALA A 181 -4.51 -3.18 8.65
CA ALA A 181 -5.38 -2.37 9.49
C ALA A 181 -4.70 -1.95 10.81
N VAL A 182 -3.98 -2.85 11.48
CA VAL A 182 -3.19 -2.54 12.68
C VAL A 182 -2.12 -1.49 12.38
N TRP A 183 -1.49 -1.54 11.20
CA TRP A 183 -0.50 -0.54 10.80
C TRP A 183 -1.10 0.86 10.58
N LEU A 184 -2.34 0.93 10.09
CA LEU A 184 -3.13 2.18 10.04
C LEU A 184 -3.47 2.70 11.44
N VAL A 185 -3.74 1.82 12.41
CA VAL A 185 -3.99 2.21 13.81
C VAL A 185 -2.78 2.88 14.43
N PHE A 186 -1.58 2.32 14.27
CA PHE A 186 -0.34 2.99 14.70
C PHE A 186 -0.18 4.38 14.06
N ARG A 187 -0.57 4.54 12.79
CA ARG A 187 -0.46 5.79 12.07
C ARG A 187 -1.46 6.85 12.55
N GLU A 188 -2.73 6.50 12.78
CA GLU A 188 -3.73 7.41 13.35
C GLU A 188 -3.38 7.78 14.81
N ALA A 189 -2.82 6.83 15.57
CA ALA A 189 -2.32 7.05 16.93
C ALA A 189 -1.08 7.96 17.03
N GLY A 190 -0.43 8.30 15.90
CA GLY A 190 0.82 9.08 15.89
C GLY A 190 2.03 8.33 16.45
N ALA A 191 2.06 7.00 16.36
CA ALA A 191 3.08 6.18 17.00
C ALA A 191 4.40 6.03 16.20
N HIS A 192 4.38 6.33 14.89
CA HIS A 192 5.53 6.21 13.99
C HIS A 192 6.75 7.05 14.44
N ASP A 193 6.51 8.26 14.97
CA ASP A 193 7.57 9.16 15.46
C ASP A 193 8.01 8.89 16.90
N ARG A 194 7.36 7.94 17.61
CA ARG A 194 7.66 7.66 19.02
C ARG A 194 8.89 6.77 19.18
N ARG A 195 9.43 6.74 20.41
CA ARG A 195 10.50 5.84 20.87
C ARG A 195 9.93 4.80 21.83
N GLY A 196 10.66 3.70 22.08
CA GLY A 196 10.27 2.67 23.05
C GLY A 196 9.43 1.53 22.46
N PRO A 197 8.54 0.89 23.24
CA PRO A 197 7.87 -0.37 22.84
C PRO A 197 6.94 -0.21 21.64
N ALA A 198 6.17 0.88 21.53
CA ALA A 198 5.32 1.10 20.34
C ALA A 198 6.12 1.19 19.04
N ARG A 199 7.34 1.73 19.07
CA ARG A 199 8.23 1.76 17.90
C ARG A 199 8.69 0.36 17.50
N ARG A 200 8.96 -0.53 18.48
CA ARG A 200 9.33 -1.93 18.22
C ARG A 200 8.18 -2.71 17.58
N LEU A 201 6.96 -2.58 18.09
CA LEU A 201 5.77 -3.19 17.50
C LEU A 201 5.44 -2.61 16.11
N TRP A 202 5.61 -1.30 15.90
CA TRP A 202 5.45 -0.70 14.57
C TRP A 202 6.50 -1.20 13.56
N LEU A 203 7.74 -1.43 14.01
CA LEU A 203 8.82 -1.99 13.19
C LEU A 203 8.63 -3.48 12.85
N SER A 204 7.83 -4.24 13.62
CA SER A 204 7.50 -5.64 13.27
C SER A 204 6.34 -5.75 12.28
N MET A 205 5.48 -4.73 12.16
CA MET A 205 4.32 -4.76 11.26
C MET A 205 4.64 -5.15 9.81
N PRO A 206 5.74 -4.72 9.16
CA PRO A 206 6.03 -5.14 7.79
C PRO A 206 6.29 -6.65 7.66
N ALA A 207 6.93 -7.27 8.66
CA ALA A 207 7.09 -8.72 8.72
C ALA A 207 5.73 -9.42 8.96
N THR A 208 4.88 -8.86 9.82
CA THR A 208 3.53 -9.40 10.07
C THR A 208 2.61 -9.28 8.85
N VAL A 209 2.72 -8.19 8.07
CA VAL A 209 2.05 -8.05 6.76
C VAL A 209 2.55 -9.11 5.79
N LEU A 210 3.87 -9.40 5.78
CA LEU A 210 4.42 -10.41 4.89
C LEU A 210 3.96 -11.83 5.26
N VAL A 211 3.97 -12.19 6.55
CA VAL A 211 3.39 -13.45 7.05
C VAL A 211 1.90 -13.56 6.73
N GLY A 212 1.15 -12.46 6.84
CA GLY A 212 -0.26 -12.42 6.47
C GLY A 212 -0.47 -12.68 4.98
N LEU A 213 0.25 -12.01 4.10
CA LEU A 213 0.10 -12.20 2.65
C LEU A 213 0.64 -13.56 2.15
N SER A 214 1.57 -14.20 2.87
CA SER A 214 2.06 -15.53 2.54
C SER A 214 1.16 -16.68 3.00
N THR A 215 -0.02 -16.44 3.56
CA THR A 215 -0.97 -17.52 3.90
C THR A 215 -1.64 -18.08 2.65
N PHE A 216 -1.92 -17.25 1.66
CA PHE A 216 -2.63 -17.65 0.43
C PHE A 216 -1.88 -18.69 -0.39
N GLN A 217 -0.55 -18.74 -0.31
CA GLN A 217 0.29 -19.73 -1.02
C GLN A 217 0.53 -21.03 -0.23
N LEU A 218 0.01 -21.16 0.99
CA LEU A 218 0.35 -22.25 1.91
C LEU A 218 -0.06 -23.65 1.41
N GLU A 219 -1.06 -23.76 0.53
CA GLU A 219 -1.42 -25.02 -0.14
C GLU A 219 -0.23 -25.62 -0.89
N PHE A 220 0.50 -24.76 -1.62
CA PHE A 220 1.67 -25.17 -2.40
C PHE A 220 2.83 -25.56 -1.47
N ASP A 221 2.99 -24.90 -0.32
CA ASP A 221 4.10 -25.15 0.62
C ASP A 221 4.15 -26.61 1.15
N LEU A 222 3.03 -27.35 1.12
CA LEU A 222 2.99 -28.78 1.53
C LEU A 222 3.33 -29.78 0.41
N GLY A 223 3.37 -29.35 -0.86
CA GLY A 223 3.59 -30.24 -2.01
C GLY A 223 2.36 -31.05 -2.46
N ILE A 224 1.24 -31.00 -1.72
CA ILE A 224 -0.05 -31.58 -2.14
C ILE A 224 -0.75 -30.58 -3.07
N LEU A 225 -0.25 -30.47 -4.29
CA LEU A 225 -0.73 -29.49 -5.27
C LEU A 225 -2.16 -29.83 -5.71
N GLN A 226 -3.11 -28.93 -5.47
CA GLN A 226 -4.48 -29.08 -5.94
C GLN A 226 -4.79 -28.19 -7.15
N TRP A 227 -4.30 -26.95 -7.13
CA TRP A 227 -4.41 -25.99 -8.22
C TRP A 227 -3.10 -25.81 -9.01
N GLN A 228 -3.17 -25.07 -10.11
CA GLN A 228 -2.05 -24.86 -11.04
C GLN A 228 -0.78 -24.33 -10.32
N PRO A 229 0.40 -24.95 -10.49
CA PRO A 229 1.62 -24.50 -9.80
C PRO A 229 2.03 -23.04 -10.09
N LEU A 230 1.58 -22.46 -11.22
CA LEU A 230 1.73 -21.04 -11.57
C LEU A 230 1.25 -20.07 -10.47
N TYR A 231 0.32 -20.50 -9.61
CA TYR A 231 -0.12 -19.71 -8.48
C TYR A 231 0.99 -19.38 -7.47
N GLN A 232 1.91 -20.32 -7.20
CA GLN A 232 2.92 -20.15 -6.15
C GLN A 232 3.89 -18.98 -6.44
N PRO A 233 4.58 -18.90 -7.60
CA PRO A 233 5.45 -17.75 -7.91
C PRO A 233 4.66 -16.45 -7.98
N LEU A 234 3.44 -16.46 -8.54
CA LEU A 234 2.58 -15.28 -8.69
C LEU A 234 2.18 -14.67 -7.34
N LEU A 235 1.79 -15.51 -6.38
CA LEU A 235 1.41 -15.11 -5.02
C LEU A 235 2.63 -14.62 -4.24
N ILE A 236 3.78 -15.31 -4.33
CA ILE A 236 5.05 -14.86 -3.76
C ILE A 236 5.41 -13.47 -4.31
N ALA A 237 5.44 -13.32 -5.64
CA ALA A 237 5.81 -12.07 -6.31
C ALA A 237 4.94 -10.89 -5.84
N ALA A 238 3.62 -11.08 -5.76
CA ALA A 238 2.69 -10.09 -5.26
C ALA A 238 2.91 -9.77 -3.76
N ALA A 239 2.96 -10.80 -2.90
CA ALA A 239 3.11 -10.64 -1.45
C ALA A 239 4.43 -9.96 -1.07
N MET A 240 5.55 -10.44 -1.64
CA MET A 240 6.89 -9.89 -1.44
C MET A 240 6.95 -8.44 -1.91
N ALA A 241 6.46 -8.14 -3.13
CA ALA A 241 6.50 -6.79 -3.65
C ALA A 241 5.67 -5.79 -2.82
N ILE A 242 4.49 -6.19 -2.33
CA ILE A 242 3.67 -5.36 -1.41
C ILE A 242 4.43 -5.12 -0.11
N ALA A 243 4.77 -6.18 0.62
CA ALA A 243 5.25 -6.06 1.99
C ALA A 243 6.66 -5.45 2.05
N LEU A 244 7.58 -5.89 1.21
CA LEU A 244 8.98 -5.43 1.21
C LEU A 244 9.08 -3.98 0.71
N THR A 245 8.31 -3.59 -0.32
CA THR A 245 8.28 -2.19 -0.75
C THR A 245 7.63 -1.29 0.31
N ALA A 246 6.57 -1.76 0.97
CA ALA A 246 5.98 -1.03 2.10
C ALA A 246 6.99 -0.88 3.25
N ALA A 247 7.72 -1.94 3.60
CA ALA A 247 8.76 -1.91 4.61
C ALA A 247 9.87 -0.91 4.26
N ARG A 248 10.39 -0.97 3.03
CA ARG A 248 11.45 -0.08 2.53
C ARG A 248 11.05 1.39 2.55
N VAL A 249 9.82 1.68 2.16
CA VAL A 249 9.28 3.05 2.11
C VAL A 249 8.91 3.54 3.51
N ALA A 250 8.39 2.67 4.39
CA ALA A 250 8.00 3.05 5.74
C ALA A 250 9.21 3.27 6.66
N VAL A 251 10.09 2.25 6.75
CA VAL A 251 11.15 2.17 7.76
C VAL A 251 12.42 2.91 7.31
N GLY A 252 12.70 2.95 6.01
CA GLY A 252 13.94 3.50 5.45
C GLY A 252 14.88 2.42 4.90
N ARG A 253 16.18 2.71 4.87
CA ARG A 253 17.21 1.77 4.36
C ARG A 253 17.30 0.56 5.28
N GLY A 254 17.36 -0.63 4.71
CA GLY A 254 17.31 -1.91 5.44
C GLY A 254 15.90 -2.31 5.92
N GLY A 255 14.86 -1.53 5.57
CA GLY A 255 13.48 -1.82 5.95
C GLY A 255 12.97 -3.13 5.33
N ALA A 256 13.32 -3.43 4.08
CA ALA A 256 12.92 -4.69 3.44
C ALA A 256 13.64 -5.89 4.07
N LEU A 257 14.93 -5.75 4.38
CA LEU A 257 15.71 -6.81 5.05
C LEU A 257 15.20 -7.10 6.47
N LEU A 258 14.78 -6.06 7.21
CA LEU A 258 14.14 -6.23 8.51
C LEU A 258 12.82 -7.02 8.40
N ALA A 259 12.03 -6.76 7.35
CA ALA A 259 10.78 -7.48 7.11
C ALA A 259 11.01 -8.97 6.77
N ALA A 260 11.94 -9.26 5.85
CA ALA A 260 12.34 -10.62 5.49
C ALA A 260 12.91 -11.40 6.68
N GLY A 261 13.81 -10.80 7.46
CA GLY A 261 14.35 -11.42 8.67
C GLY A 261 13.28 -11.73 9.73
N GLY A 262 12.32 -10.81 9.93
CA GLY A 262 11.19 -11.04 10.83
C GLY A 262 10.22 -12.12 10.34
N PHE A 263 10.00 -12.21 9.02
CA PHE A 263 9.19 -13.25 8.39
C PHE A 263 9.82 -14.64 8.57
N LEU A 264 11.11 -14.78 8.23
CA LEU A 264 11.85 -16.04 8.39
C LEU A 264 11.90 -16.47 9.85
N ALA A 265 12.16 -15.55 10.79
CA ALA A 265 12.14 -15.86 12.22
C ALA A 265 10.77 -16.39 12.69
N MET A 266 9.66 -15.87 12.16
CA MET A 266 8.31 -16.35 12.48
C MET A 266 8.04 -17.73 11.85
N ARG A 267 8.35 -17.94 10.56
CA ARG A 267 8.16 -19.25 9.90
C ARG A 267 9.01 -20.33 10.56
N LEU A 268 10.28 -20.06 10.84
CA LEU A 268 11.18 -20.99 11.55
C LEU A 268 10.71 -21.31 12.98
N LEU A 269 10.18 -20.31 13.71
CA LEU A 269 9.64 -20.54 15.06
C LEU A 269 8.42 -21.46 15.02
N VAL A 270 7.44 -21.18 14.16
CA VAL A 270 6.22 -21.98 14.07
C VAL A 270 6.53 -23.39 13.55
N ALA A 271 7.31 -23.51 12.48
CA ALA A 271 7.69 -24.81 11.95
C ALA A 271 8.54 -25.63 12.94
N GLY A 272 9.45 -25.00 13.69
CA GLY A 272 10.20 -25.64 14.76
C GLY A 272 9.29 -26.18 15.88
N VAL A 273 8.27 -25.43 16.29
CA VAL A 273 7.28 -25.87 17.29
C VAL A 273 6.41 -27.01 16.75
N LEU A 274 5.95 -26.95 15.50
CA LEU A 274 5.11 -28.00 14.91
C LEU A 274 5.89 -29.30 14.66
N THR A 275 7.07 -29.23 14.04
CA THR A 275 7.86 -30.41 13.69
C THR A 275 8.58 -31.02 14.91
N VAL A 276 9.27 -30.23 15.74
CA VAL A 276 10.01 -30.77 16.90
C VAL A 276 9.09 -31.00 18.10
N GLY A 277 8.08 -30.14 18.31
CA GLY A 277 7.17 -30.23 19.45
C GLY A 277 6.02 -31.21 19.27
N PHE A 278 5.47 -31.35 18.06
CA PHE A 278 4.29 -32.19 17.77
C PHE A 278 4.52 -33.27 16.71
N GLY A 279 5.73 -33.40 16.15
CA GLY A 279 6.06 -34.42 15.14
C GLY A 279 5.43 -34.17 13.77
N ARG A 280 4.97 -32.95 13.49
CA ARG A 280 4.20 -32.60 12.29
C ARG A 280 5.04 -32.33 11.06
N GLY A 281 4.44 -32.54 9.89
CA GLY A 281 5.03 -32.21 8.60
C GLY A 281 5.58 -30.79 8.53
N PHE A 282 6.76 -30.62 7.92
CA PHE A 282 7.39 -29.32 7.74
C PHE A 282 6.97 -28.75 6.38
N ALA A 283 6.14 -27.70 6.38
CA ALA A 283 5.78 -26.99 5.15
C ALA A 283 6.93 -26.08 4.67
N HIS A 284 7.19 -26.07 3.36
CA HIS A 284 8.13 -25.16 2.70
C HIS A 284 7.80 -23.68 2.99
N PHE A 285 8.73 -22.78 2.71
CA PHE A 285 8.43 -21.34 2.59
C PHE A 285 9.48 -20.62 1.77
N PRO A 286 9.11 -19.50 1.12
CA PRO A 286 10.05 -18.68 0.37
C PRO A 286 11.14 -18.12 1.29
N LEU A 287 12.34 -17.91 0.74
CA LEU A 287 13.48 -17.37 1.47
C LEU A 287 13.36 -15.85 1.65
N THR A 288 12.79 -15.12 0.69
CA THR A 288 12.44 -13.67 0.73
C THR A 288 13.62 -12.69 0.80
N ILE A 289 14.84 -13.18 1.04
CA ILE A 289 16.05 -12.36 1.21
C ILE A 289 16.46 -11.71 -0.10
N ALA A 290 16.36 -12.42 -1.23
CA ALA A 290 16.77 -11.92 -2.53
C ALA A 290 15.85 -10.79 -3.02
N GLU A 291 14.55 -10.93 -2.81
CA GLU A 291 13.50 -9.94 -3.05
C GLU A 291 13.73 -8.71 -2.18
N ALA A 292 14.09 -8.89 -0.91
CA ALA A 292 14.40 -7.79 0.00
C ALA A 292 15.64 -7.01 -0.46
N LEU A 293 16.69 -7.70 -0.90
CA LEU A 293 17.87 -7.08 -1.53
C LEU A 293 17.51 -6.36 -2.83
N CYS A 294 16.66 -6.95 -3.67
CA CYS A 294 16.15 -6.34 -4.91
C CYS A 294 15.40 -5.03 -4.64
N VAL A 295 14.53 -5.00 -3.63
CA VAL A 295 13.80 -3.79 -3.21
C VAL A 295 14.74 -2.75 -2.60
N GLU A 296 15.70 -3.14 -1.75
CA GLU A 296 16.72 -2.18 -1.25
C GLU A 296 17.53 -1.58 -2.40
N ALA A 297 17.98 -2.40 -3.35
CA ALA A 297 18.75 -2.03 -4.54
C ALA A 297 17.99 -1.05 -5.45
N ALA A 298 16.72 -1.33 -5.74
CA ALA A 298 15.85 -0.46 -6.53
C ALA A 298 15.71 0.96 -5.93
N PHE A 299 15.85 1.07 -4.60
CA PHE A 299 15.76 2.35 -3.89
C PHE A 299 17.10 3.07 -3.70
N LEU A 300 18.24 2.47 -4.08
CA LEU A 300 19.57 3.10 -4.03
C LEU A 300 19.73 4.33 -4.95
N PRO A 301 19.29 4.33 -6.24
CA PRO A 301 19.60 5.44 -7.14
C PRO A 301 18.75 6.69 -6.83
N PRO A 302 19.31 7.78 -6.30
CA PRO A 302 18.52 8.94 -5.87
C PRO A 302 17.97 9.76 -7.06
N ARG A 303 18.49 9.52 -8.27
CA ARG A 303 18.11 10.20 -9.52
C ARG A 303 16.78 9.68 -10.09
N LEU A 304 16.36 8.45 -9.74
CA LEU A 304 15.12 7.87 -10.25
C LEU A 304 13.89 8.45 -9.50
N PRO A 305 12.81 8.81 -10.21
CA PRO A 305 11.54 9.16 -9.58
C PRO A 305 11.05 8.08 -8.60
N PHE A 306 10.37 8.47 -7.53
CA PHE A 306 9.84 7.53 -6.53
C PHE A 306 9.04 6.38 -7.15
N LEU A 307 8.13 6.68 -8.08
CA LEU A 307 7.33 5.67 -8.78
C LEU A 307 8.20 4.72 -9.61
N ALA A 308 9.25 5.22 -10.27
CA ALA A 308 10.17 4.40 -11.06
C ALA A 308 11.01 3.45 -10.17
N ARG A 309 11.34 3.87 -8.93
CA ARG A 309 12.00 2.99 -7.95
C ARG A 309 11.08 1.88 -7.44
N ALA A 310 9.79 2.18 -7.22
CA ALA A 310 8.81 1.15 -6.89
C ALA A 310 8.60 0.15 -8.03
N VAL A 311 8.43 0.62 -9.28
CA VAL A 311 8.32 -0.24 -10.47
C VAL A 311 9.58 -1.09 -10.67
N ALA A 312 10.78 -0.49 -10.55
CA ALA A 312 12.04 -1.24 -10.62
C ALA A 312 12.16 -2.29 -9.50
N GLY A 313 11.66 -1.99 -8.29
CA GLY A 313 11.58 -2.95 -7.19
C GLY A 313 10.71 -4.15 -7.55
N GLY A 314 9.49 -3.93 -8.03
CA GLY A 314 8.59 -4.99 -8.48
C GLY A 314 9.19 -5.84 -9.61
N LEU A 315 9.81 -5.21 -10.62
CA LEU A 315 10.46 -5.94 -11.71
C LEU A 315 11.67 -6.77 -11.24
N LEU A 316 12.48 -6.26 -10.31
CA LEU A 316 13.60 -7.04 -9.75
C LEU A 316 13.13 -8.19 -8.85
N VAL A 317 12.05 -8.01 -8.09
CA VAL A 317 11.39 -9.09 -7.34
C VAL A 317 10.93 -10.20 -8.27
N ALA A 318 10.20 -9.88 -9.34
CA ALA A 318 9.70 -10.85 -10.32
C ALA A 318 10.79 -11.46 -11.25
N THR A 319 12.05 -11.03 -11.15
CA THR A 319 13.14 -11.55 -11.99
C THR A 319 14.26 -12.14 -11.13
N ALA A 320 15.16 -11.31 -10.62
CA ALA A 320 16.28 -11.75 -9.79
C ALA A 320 15.82 -12.34 -8.43
N GLY A 321 14.71 -11.84 -7.89
CA GLY A 321 14.07 -12.40 -6.69
C GLY A 321 13.52 -13.81 -6.93
N LEU A 322 12.56 -13.97 -7.84
CA LEU A 322 11.98 -15.27 -8.18
C LEU A 322 12.99 -16.28 -8.73
N ALA A 323 14.06 -15.84 -9.41
CA ALA A 323 15.15 -16.74 -9.81
C ALA A 323 15.92 -17.32 -8.61
N ALA A 324 16.06 -16.56 -7.51
CA ALA A 324 16.63 -17.06 -6.27
C ALA A 324 15.64 -17.97 -5.51
N GLU A 325 14.34 -17.66 -5.52
CA GLU A 325 13.31 -18.55 -4.98
C GLU A 325 13.21 -19.86 -5.78
N ALA A 326 13.33 -19.83 -7.11
CA ALA A 326 13.44 -21.03 -7.93
C ALA A 326 14.63 -21.89 -7.46
N ALA A 327 15.82 -21.31 -7.32
CA ALA A 327 16.99 -22.02 -6.79
C ALA A 327 16.77 -22.55 -5.36
N TRP A 328 16.01 -21.83 -4.52
CA TRP A 328 15.62 -22.28 -3.18
C TRP A 328 14.69 -23.51 -3.23
N THR A 329 13.72 -23.53 -4.14
CA THR A 329 12.86 -24.73 -4.33
C THR A 329 13.66 -25.96 -4.73
N HIS A 330 14.69 -25.83 -5.58
CA HIS A 330 15.60 -26.95 -5.92
C HIS A 330 16.45 -27.47 -4.76
N LEU A 331 16.63 -26.69 -3.68
CA LEU A 331 17.38 -27.10 -2.50
C LEU A 331 16.50 -27.80 -1.45
N TRP A 332 15.19 -27.52 -1.42
CA TRP A 332 14.37 -27.84 -0.24
C TRP A 332 12.90 -28.18 -0.50
N TYR A 333 12.37 -27.94 -1.70
CA TYR A 333 10.97 -28.20 -2.03
C TYR A 333 10.82 -29.50 -2.83
N ALA A 334 9.76 -30.26 -2.55
CA ALA A 334 9.53 -31.57 -3.17
C ALA A 334 9.08 -31.49 -4.65
N VAL A 335 8.56 -30.33 -5.07
CA VAL A 335 8.11 -30.07 -6.46
C VAL A 335 8.81 -28.81 -7.01
N PRO A 336 10.12 -28.87 -7.26
CA PRO A 336 10.93 -27.69 -7.55
C PRO A 336 10.52 -26.97 -8.85
N TRP A 337 10.69 -25.65 -8.88
CA TRP A 337 10.28 -24.81 -10.01
C TRP A 337 11.16 -25.00 -11.24
N THR A 338 10.53 -25.12 -12.40
CA THR A 338 11.18 -25.40 -13.69
C THR A 338 11.26 -24.18 -14.61
N GLY A 339 11.95 -24.33 -15.75
CA GLY A 339 12.01 -23.30 -16.78
C GLY A 339 10.64 -22.94 -17.36
N ASP A 340 9.76 -23.93 -17.56
CA ASP A 340 8.45 -23.70 -18.18
C ASP A 340 7.44 -23.10 -17.18
N LEU A 341 7.66 -23.23 -15.86
CA LEU A 341 6.96 -22.43 -14.86
C LEU A 341 7.40 -20.95 -14.91
N LEU A 342 8.72 -20.72 -15.04
CA LEU A 342 9.29 -19.37 -15.05
C LEU A 342 9.09 -18.60 -16.37
N GLN A 343 8.63 -19.24 -17.44
CA GLN A 343 8.30 -18.55 -18.69
C GLN A 343 7.18 -17.50 -18.52
N PHE A 344 6.35 -17.65 -17.48
CA PHE A 344 5.27 -16.75 -17.12
C PHE A 344 5.72 -15.50 -16.33
N TRP A 345 7.04 -15.23 -16.23
CA TRP A 345 7.63 -14.06 -15.53
C TRP A 345 6.98 -12.69 -15.85
N TRP A 346 6.34 -12.54 -17.01
CA TRP A 346 5.62 -11.32 -17.40
C TRP A 346 4.35 -11.10 -16.57
N LEU A 347 3.68 -12.18 -16.15
CA LEU A 347 2.52 -12.18 -15.27
C LEU A 347 2.96 -11.88 -13.84
N ASP A 348 4.01 -12.55 -13.36
CA ASP A 348 4.65 -12.27 -12.07
C ASP A 348 5.16 -10.83 -12.01
N GLY A 349 5.74 -10.34 -13.11
CA GLY A 349 6.20 -8.96 -13.26
C GLY A 349 5.05 -7.95 -13.18
N ALA A 350 3.90 -8.24 -13.79
CA ALA A 350 2.71 -7.41 -13.67
C ALA A 350 2.18 -7.38 -12.23
N ALA A 351 2.10 -8.55 -11.57
CA ALA A 351 1.65 -8.68 -10.19
C ALA A 351 2.61 -8.04 -9.19
N ALA A 352 3.92 -8.22 -9.34
CA ALA A 352 4.94 -7.61 -8.50
C ALA A 352 5.04 -6.09 -8.71
N VAL A 353 4.88 -5.58 -9.93
CA VAL A 353 4.82 -4.13 -10.17
C VAL A 353 3.56 -3.53 -9.54
N ALA A 354 2.38 -4.15 -9.72
CA ALA A 354 1.16 -3.75 -9.02
C ALA A 354 1.33 -3.78 -7.50
N GLY A 355 1.90 -4.85 -6.97
CA GLY A 355 2.19 -5.05 -5.56
C GLY A 355 3.15 -4.01 -5.00
N ALA A 356 4.28 -3.75 -5.67
CA ALA A 356 5.23 -2.72 -5.28
C ALA A 356 4.63 -1.31 -5.30
N LEU A 357 3.70 -1.02 -6.22
CA LEU A 357 2.96 0.24 -6.23
C LEU A 357 2.03 0.36 -5.02
N VAL A 358 1.25 -0.68 -4.71
CA VAL A 358 0.40 -0.73 -3.49
C VAL A 358 1.26 -0.58 -2.24
N GLY A 359 2.34 -1.35 -2.14
CA GLY A 359 3.31 -1.31 -1.04
C GLY A 359 3.96 0.07 -0.86
N ALA A 360 4.39 0.70 -1.96
CA ALA A 360 4.95 2.06 -1.92
C ALA A 360 3.94 3.10 -1.39
N GLY A 361 2.65 2.92 -1.66
CA GLY A 361 1.58 3.70 -1.03
C GLY A 361 1.43 3.41 0.46
N MET A 362 1.23 2.14 0.81
CA MET A 362 1.10 1.66 2.20
C MET A 362 2.24 2.19 3.08
N GLY A 363 3.48 2.05 2.62
CA GLY A 363 4.67 2.53 3.33
C GLY A 363 4.72 4.06 3.48
N ASN A 364 4.19 4.84 2.52
CA ASN A 364 4.09 6.29 2.65
C ASN A 364 3.12 6.69 3.77
N VAL A 365 1.91 6.11 3.79
CA VAL A 365 0.92 6.41 4.85
C VAL A 365 1.43 5.95 6.21
N ALA A 366 2.02 4.75 6.30
CA ALA A 366 2.63 4.24 7.52
C ALA A 366 3.70 5.17 8.10
N ALA A 367 4.54 5.78 7.24
CA ALA A 367 5.59 6.73 7.62
C ALA A 367 5.14 8.20 7.68
N GLY A 368 3.86 8.48 7.96
CA GLY A 368 3.39 9.84 8.18
C GLY A 368 2.92 10.58 6.92
N ARG A 369 3.34 10.16 5.72
CA ARG A 369 3.23 10.90 4.45
C ARG A 369 1.91 10.65 3.71
N ARG A 370 1.60 11.48 2.72
CA ARG A 370 0.46 11.23 1.81
C ARG A 370 0.71 10.00 0.95
N ALA A 371 -0.34 9.19 0.76
CA ALA A 371 -0.40 8.00 -0.10
C ALA A 371 0.36 8.15 -1.43
N GLY A 372 0.12 9.24 -2.16
CA GLY A 372 0.88 9.61 -3.36
C GLY A 372 0.66 8.73 -4.59
N LEU A 373 -0.18 7.69 -4.52
CA LEU A 373 -0.50 6.82 -5.66
C LEU A 373 -1.48 7.50 -6.62
N PRO A 374 -1.22 7.50 -7.94
CA PRO A 374 -2.20 7.95 -8.93
C PRO A 374 -3.38 6.96 -9.02
N PRO A 375 -4.61 7.41 -9.30
CA PRO A 375 -5.79 6.53 -9.38
C PRO A 375 -5.63 5.33 -10.34
N LEU A 376 -4.89 5.52 -11.43
CA LEU A 376 -4.55 4.47 -12.39
C LEU A 376 -3.72 3.33 -11.80
N ALA A 377 -2.87 3.59 -10.80
CA ALA A 377 -2.09 2.54 -10.12
C ALA A 377 -2.96 1.71 -9.18
N ALA A 378 -3.95 2.32 -8.51
CA ALA A 378 -4.92 1.60 -7.70
C ALA A 378 -5.86 0.74 -8.56
N ALA A 379 -6.33 1.28 -9.69
CA ALA A 379 -7.12 0.52 -10.67
C ALA A 379 -6.33 -0.63 -11.29
N GLY A 380 -5.06 -0.41 -11.64
CA GLY A 380 -4.16 -1.46 -12.14
C GLY A 380 -3.89 -2.58 -11.13
N ALA A 381 -3.76 -2.24 -9.84
CA ALA A 381 -3.61 -3.24 -8.79
C ALA A 381 -4.87 -4.07 -8.53
N LEU A 382 -6.05 -3.44 -8.59
CA LEU A 382 -7.34 -4.15 -8.53
C LEU A 382 -7.56 -5.03 -9.76
N ALA A 383 -7.12 -4.59 -10.95
CA ALA A 383 -7.15 -5.40 -12.17
C ALA A 383 -6.18 -6.60 -12.09
N ALA A 384 -4.96 -6.41 -11.59
CA ALA A 384 -4.01 -7.50 -11.37
C ALA A 384 -4.55 -8.54 -10.37
N LEU A 385 -5.11 -8.09 -9.24
CA LEU A 385 -5.79 -8.98 -8.29
C LEU A 385 -6.98 -9.71 -8.95
N GLY A 386 -7.76 -9.02 -9.77
CA GLY A 386 -8.84 -9.61 -10.55
C GLY A 386 -8.36 -10.67 -11.56
N ILE A 387 -7.17 -10.51 -12.15
CA ILE A 387 -6.55 -11.51 -13.03
C ILE A 387 -6.09 -12.73 -12.22
N VAL A 388 -5.44 -12.54 -11.07
CA VAL A 388 -5.04 -13.64 -10.16
C VAL A 388 -6.27 -14.48 -9.72
N LEU A 389 -7.38 -13.81 -9.43
CA LEU A 389 -8.65 -14.46 -9.11
C LEU A 389 -9.33 -15.12 -10.33
N ALA A 390 -9.22 -14.53 -11.53
CA ALA A 390 -9.80 -15.07 -12.76
C ALA A 390 -9.04 -16.26 -13.34
N LEU A 391 -7.76 -16.44 -12.99
CA LEU A 391 -6.98 -17.64 -13.32
C LEU A 391 -7.48 -18.90 -12.58
N HIS A 392 -8.39 -18.75 -11.61
CA HIS A 392 -8.93 -19.86 -10.81
C HIS A 392 -9.96 -20.69 -11.57
N LEU A 393 -10.12 -20.41 -12.87
CA LEU A 393 -10.97 -21.16 -13.79
C LEU A 393 -10.19 -22.38 -14.31
N PRO A 394 -10.58 -23.62 -13.93
CA PRO A 394 -9.92 -24.84 -14.40
C PRO A 394 -10.27 -25.09 -15.87
N LEU A 395 -9.52 -24.46 -16.78
CA LEU A 395 -9.81 -24.42 -18.22
C LEU A 395 -8.81 -25.20 -19.09
N ARG A 396 -7.80 -25.85 -18.48
CA ARG A 396 -6.72 -26.53 -19.22
C ARG A 396 -6.50 -27.95 -18.69
N HIS A 397 -6.91 -28.90 -19.50
CA HIS A 397 -6.59 -30.32 -19.43
C HIS A 397 -5.71 -30.63 -20.65
N ALA A 398 -4.63 -31.37 -20.48
CA ALA A 398 -3.70 -31.71 -21.55
C ALA A 398 -4.06 -32.99 -22.30
N ASP A 399 -4.98 -33.80 -21.75
CA ASP A 399 -5.27 -35.19 -22.16
C ASP A 399 -3.99 -35.97 -22.51
N PRO A 400 -3.18 -36.35 -21.49
CA PRO A 400 -1.93 -37.05 -21.68
C PRO A 400 -2.15 -38.52 -22.09
N GLY A 401 -3.38 -38.96 -22.29
CA GLY A 401 -3.74 -40.33 -22.64
C GLY A 401 -3.82 -41.29 -21.46
N GLY A 402 -3.74 -42.58 -21.79
CA GLY A 402 -3.89 -43.68 -20.83
C GLY A 402 -2.61 -43.97 -20.04
N VAL A 403 -2.80 -44.48 -18.82
CA VAL A 403 -1.71 -44.88 -17.92
C VAL A 403 -1.98 -46.27 -17.36
N THR A 404 -0.96 -47.12 -17.36
CA THR A 404 -0.99 -48.43 -16.70
C THR A 404 -0.09 -48.37 -15.47
N LEU A 405 -0.68 -48.56 -14.29
CA LEU A 405 0.02 -48.62 -13.00
C LEU A 405 0.25 -50.08 -12.61
N THR A 406 1.40 -50.38 -11.99
CA THR A 406 1.69 -51.67 -11.38
C THR A 406 2.54 -51.45 -10.13
N ALA A 407 2.20 -52.11 -9.03
CA ALA A 407 2.84 -51.94 -7.72
C ALA A 407 3.44 -53.26 -7.25
N THR A 408 4.70 -53.25 -6.83
CA THR A 408 5.37 -54.42 -6.23
C THR A 408 5.73 -54.15 -4.77
N PRO A 409 5.36 -55.04 -3.82
CA PRO A 409 5.66 -54.85 -2.40
C PRO A 409 7.14 -54.60 -2.09
N ALA A 410 7.42 -53.56 -1.29
CA ALA A 410 8.78 -53.22 -0.83
C ALA A 410 9.08 -53.71 0.60
N GLY A 411 8.12 -54.37 1.26
CA GLY A 411 8.24 -54.89 2.62
C GLY A 411 6.99 -55.66 3.05
N PRO A 412 6.94 -56.19 4.30
CA PRO A 412 5.75 -56.86 4.82
C PRO A 412 4.61 -55.85 5.06
N ALA A 413 3.38 -56.26 4.75
CA ALA A 413 2.19 -55.48 5.09
C ALA A 413 1.97 -55.45 6.61
N ARG A 414 1.45 -54.32 7.11
CA ARG A 414 1.03 -54.12 8.51
C ARG A 414 -0.46 -53.82 8.52
N LEU A 415 -1.18 -54.24 9.55
CA LEU A 415 -2.58 -53.81 9.71
C LEU A 415 -2.60 -52.47 10.45
N GLU A 416 -3.13 -51.44 9.79
CA GLU A 416 -3.36 -50.12 10.37
C GLU A 416 -4.86 -49.90 10.52
N THR A 417 -5.31 -49.39 11.68
CA THR A 417 -6.70 -48.93 11.87
C THR A 417 -6.75 -47.43 11.61
N THR A 418 -7.44 -47.04 10.53
CA THR A 418 -7.63 -45.63 10.14
C THR A 418 -8.41 -44.85 11.20
N ARG A 419 -8.38 -43.51 11.12
CA ARG A 419 -9.21 -42.63 11.97
C ARG A 419 -10.71 -42.90 11.89
N LEU A 420 -11.19 -43.50 10.79
CA LEU A 420 -12.59 -43.91 10.62
C LEU A 420 -12.89 -45.31 11.21
N GLY A 421 -11.95 -45.91 11.95
CA GLY A 421 -12.10 -47.23 12.57
C GLY A 421 -11.92 -48.40 11.61
N VAL A 422 -11.53 -48.15 10.36
CA VAL A 422 -11.38 -49.18 9.32
C VAL A 422 -9.98 -49.78 9.40
N THR A 423 -9.86 -51.09 9.61
CA THR A 423 -8.56 -51.77 9.62
C THR A 423 -8.21 -52.25 8.21
N LEU A 424 -7.10 -51.73 7.66
CA LEU A 424 -6.63 -52.02 6.31
C LEU A 424 -5.15 -52.41 6.32
N PRO A 425 -4.69 -53.23 5.36
CA PRO A 425 -3.26 -53.45 5.18
C PRO A 425 -2.60 -52.17 4.65
N GLU A 426 -1.61 -51.68 5.37
CA GLU A 426 -0.63 -50.68 4.96
C GLU A 426 0.63 -51.41 4.45
N GLN A 427 1.13 -51.03 3.28
CA GLN A 427 2.35 -51.59 2.70
C GLN A 427 3.05 -50.57 1.78
N PRO A 428 4.36 -50.33 1.95
CA PRO A 428 5.13 -49.58 0.96
C PRO A 428 5.33 -50.42 -0.31
N VAL A 429 5.20 -49.79 -1.47
CA VAL A 429 5.33 -50.43 -2.79
C VAL A 429 6.32 -49.68 -3.69
N TRP A 430 7.05 -50.40 -4.52
CA TRP A 430 7.66 -49.83 -5.71
C TRP A 430 6.59 -49.66 -6.77
N LEU A 431 6.48 -48.46 -7.34
CA LEU A 431 5.47 -48.16 -8.36
C LEU A 431 6.13 -48.13 -9.75
N GLU A 432 5.57 -48.90 -10.67
CA GLU A 432 5.89 -48.91 -12.09
C GLU A 432 4.72 -48.26 -12.86
N VAL A 433 5.05 -47.32 -13.75
CA VAL A 433 4.09 -46.48 -14.48
C VAL A 433 4.42 -46.57 -15.97
N THR A 434 3.46 -47.03 -16.78
CA THR A 434 3.58 -47.08 -18.25
C THR A 434 2.56 -46.14 -18.89
N LEU A 435 3.00 -45.27 -19.80
CA LEU A 435 2.20 -44.23 -20.43
C LEU A 435 1.86 -44.57 -21.89
N SER A 436 0.67 -44.18 -22.33
CA SER A 436 0.17 -44.37 -23.70
C SER A 436 -0.57 -43.10 -24.17
N PRO A 437 0.06 -42.23 -24.97
CA PRO A 437 1.32 -42.44 -25.69
C PRO A 437 2.57 -42.40 -24.80
N ALA A 438 3.63 -43.08 -25.23
CA ALA A 438 4.90 -43.12 -24.51
C ALA A 438 5.56 -41.73 -24.30
N ALA A 439 5.21 -40.76 -25.15
CA ALA A 439 5.68 -39.37 -25.08
C ALA A 439 4.85 -38.49 -24.12
N ALA A 440 3.84 -39.02 -23.44
CA ALA A 440 2.94 -38.23 -22.56
C ALA A 440 3.70 -37.46 -21.45
N ALA A 441 4.77 -38.04 -20.92
CA ALA A 441 5.68 -37.42 -19.95
C ALA A 441 6.97 -36.86 -20.57
N GLU A 442 6.99 -36.56 -21.87
CA GLU A 442 8.05 -35.74 -22.48
C GLU A 442 7.68 -34.26 -22.35
N GLY A 443 8.64 -33.40 -21.97
CA GLY A 443 8.36 -32.00 -21.67
C GLY A 443 7.33 -31.82 -20.56
N VAL A 444 7.38 -32.64 -19.51
CA VAL A 444 6.70 -32.38 -18.23
C VAL A 444 7.70 -31.81 -17.26
N ASP A 445 7.25 -30.87 -16.46
CA ASP A 445 8.06 -30.14 -15.50
C ASP A 445 8.36 -30.99 -14.26
N TRP A 446 7.36 -31.72 -13.78
CA TRP A 446 7.49 -32.64 -12.67
C TRP A 446 6.59 -33.86 -12.86
N PHE A 447 7.14 -35.03 -12.55
CA PHE A 447 6.44 -36.31 -12.64
C PHE A 447 6.85 -37.20 -11.46
N GLY A 448 5.90 -37.52 -10.60
CA GLY A 448 6.18 -38.15 -9.31
C GLY A 448 4.94 -38.78 -8.68
N ALA A 449 5.17 -39.59 -7.66
CA ALA A 449 4.15 -40.02 -6.73
C ALA A 449 4.17 -39.13 -5.47
N VAL A 450 3.00 -38.82 -4.94
CA VAL A 450 2.80 -38.14 -3.64
C VAL A 450 1.88 -38.99 -2.77
N ALA A 451 2.20 -39.10 -1.49
CA ALA A 451 1.42 -39.81 -0.49
C ALA A 451 1.25 -38.98 0.79
N TRP A 452 0.03 -38.95 1.35
CA TRP A 452 -0.31 -38.19 2.55
C TRP A 452 -1.42 -38.90 3.37
N GLN A 453 -1.76 -38.35 4.55
CA GLN A 453 -2.81 -38.84 5.49
C GLN A 453 -2.57 -40.17 6.23
N GLY A 454 -1.42 -40.82 6.07
CA GLY A 454 -1.07 -42.04 6.84
C GLY A 454 -0.38 -41.78 8.19
N GLY A 455 -0.81 -40.76 8.94
CA GLY A 455 -0.30 -40.45 10.28
C GLY A 455 1.13 -39.91 10.34
N ALA A 456 1.71 -39.54 9.20
CA ALA A 456 3.09 -39.07 9.05
C ALA A 456 3.20 -37.98 7.98
N PRO A 457 4.30 -37.20 7.95
CA PRO A 457 4.52 -36.16 6.95
C PRO A 457 4.37 -36.65 5.51
N VAL A 458 3.93 -35.74 4.63
CA VAL A 458 3.78 -35.95 3.18
C VAL A 458 5.06 -36.55 2.59
N GLN A 459 4.92 -37.63 1.82
CA GLN A 459 6.02 -38.31 1.15
C GLN A 459 5.93 -38.13 -0.37
N HIS A 460 7.08 -37.86 -0.98
CA HIS A 460 7.22 -37.73 -2.43
C HIS A 460 8.25 -38.73 -2.96
N ALA A 461 7.97 -39.30 -4.14
CA ALA A 461 8.89 -40.16 -4.87
C ALA A 461 8.93 -39.75 -6.35
N ALA A 462 10.09 -39.33 -6.85
CA ALA A 462 10.26 -39.04 -8.27
C ALA A 462 10.07 -40.30 -9.13
N LEU A 463 9.49 -40.15 -10.33
CA LEU A 463 9.35 -41.23 -11.30
C LEU A 463 10.52 -41.21 -12.29
N VAL A 464 11.43 -42.17 -12.14
CA VAL A 464 12.64 -42.31 -12.97
C VAL A 464 12.32 -43.10 -14.24
N ARG A 465 12.69 -42.57 -15.41
CA ARG A 465 12.46 -43.21 -16.71
C ARG A 465 13.39 -44.42 -16.90
N GLU A 466 12.81 -45.60 -17.07
CA GLU A 466 13.54 -46.84 -17.39
C GLU A 466 13.59 -47.11 -18.90
N ALA A 467 12.50 -46.79 -19.61
CA ALA A 467 12.36 -46.95 -21.06
C ALA A 467 11.39 -45.88 -21.62
N PRO A 468 11.25 -45.72 -22.95
CA PRO A 468 10.24 -44.84 -23.53
C PRO A 468 8.84 -45.18 -23.00
N GLY A 469 8.17 -44.21 -22.38
CA GLY A 469 6.87 -44.38 -21.73
C GLY A 469 6.86 -45.19 -20.43
N ARG A 470 7.97 -45.77 -19.95
CA ARG A 470 8.01 -46.57 -18.71
C ARG A 470 8.89 -45.93 -17.63
N TYR A 471 8.33 -45.82 -16.44
CA TYR A 471 8.93 -45.16 -15.28
C TYR A 471 8.78 -46.00 -14.01
N ARG A 472 9.70 -45.84 -13.06
CA ARG A 472 9.68 -46.48 -11.74
C ARG A 472 9.89 -45.45 -10.63
N SER A 473 9.23 -45.61 -9.48
CA SER A 473 9.45 -44.75 -8.32
C SER A 473 10.89 -44.88 -7.79
N ALA A 474 11.56 -43.75 -7.55
CA ALA A 474 12.94 -43.70 -7.03
C ALA A 474 13.06 -44.31 -5.62
N THR A 475 11.97 -44.28 -4.85
CA THR A 475 11.83 -44.84 -3.51
C THR A 475 10.52 -45.64 -3.43
N PRO A 476 10.37 -46.54 -2.43
CA PRO A 476 9.06 -47.11 -2.10
C PRO A 476 8.08 -46.01 -1.69
N VAL A 477 6.85 -46.11 -2.17
CA VAL A 477 5.75 -45.19 -1.86
C VAL A 477 4.80 -45.88 -0.86
N PRO A 478 4.39 -45.25 0.25
CA PRO A 478 3.42 -45.85 1.15
C PRO A 478 2.04 -45.94 0.48
N THR A 479 1.32 -47.04 0.74
CA THR A 479 -0.03 -47.28 0.23
C THR A 479 -0.84 -48.12 1.23
N GLY A 480 -2.17 -48.01 1.17
CA GLY A 480 -3.05 -48.70 2.10
C GLY A 480 -3.08 -48.03 3.48
N GLY A 481 -3.70 -48.67 4.46
CA GLY A 481 -3.95 -48.02 5.75
C GLY A 481 -4.75 -46.71 5.58
N GLY A 482 -4.29 -45.63 6.20
CA GLY A 482 -4.80 -44.26 6.02
C GLY A 482 -4.28 -43.52 4.79
N TRP A 483 -3.25 -44.03 4.09
CA TRP A 483 -2.57 -43.30 3.02
C TRP A 483 -3.45 -43.06 1.78
N LYS A 484 -3.55 -41.80 1.37
CA LYS A 484 -3.91 -41.41 0.00
C LYS A 484 -2.62 -41.28 -0.82
N THR A 485 -2.59 -41.89 -2.00
CA THR A 485 -1.41 -41.94 -2.87
C THR A 485 -1.81 -41.68 -4.32
N LEU A 486 -1.19 -40.69 -4.95
CA LEU A 486 -1.41 -40.28 -6.35
C LEU A 486 -0.11 -40.36 -7.14
N VAL A 487 -0.20 -40.68 -8.44
CA VAL A 487 0.81 -40.23 -9.42
C VAL A 487 0.31 -38.92 -10.00
N MET A 488 1.20 -37.93 -10.04
CA MET A 488 0.93 -36.58 -10.52
C MET A 488 1.88 -36.20 -11.64
N LEU A 489 1.34 -35.46 -12.61
CA LEU A 489 2.02 -34.93 -13.79
C LEU A 489 1.74 -33.43 -13.86
N TYR A 490 2.81 -32.65 -13.95
CA TYR A 490 2.77 -31.19 -14.04
C TYR A 490 3.43 -30.71 -15.35
N ARG A 491 2.75 -29.81 -16.08
CA ARG A 491 3.29 -29.13 -17.28
C ARG A 491 2.75 -27.70 -17.39
N GLY A 492 3.59 -26.69 -17.16
CA GLY A 492 3.31 -25.27 -17.35
C GLY A 492 2.19 -24.72 -16.46
N ASP A 493 0.94 -24.81 -16.93
CA ASP A 493 -0.27 -24.48 -16.19
C ASP A 493 -1.32 -25.62 -16.17
N VAL A 494 -0.90 -26.86 -16.47
CA VAL A 494 -1.71 -28.07 -16.33
C VAL A 494 -1.20 -28.92 -15.16
N LEU A 495 -2.12 -29.41 -14.34
CA LEU A 495 -1.85 -30.30 -13.21
C LEU A 495 -2.86 -31.46 -13.20
N GLU A 496 -2.33 -32.67 -13.39
CA GLU A 496 -3.12 -33.87 -13.58
C GLU A 496 -2.62 -35.00 -12.68
N ALA A 497 -3.52 -35.91 -12.32
CA ALA A 497 -3.22 -37.04 -11.46
C ALA A 497 -3.98 -38.31 -11.85
N THR A 498 -3.45 -39.45 -11.43
CA THR A 498 -4.11 -40.77 -11.46
C THR A 498 -3.98 -41.41 -10.07
N PRO A 499 -5.02 -42.09 -9.54
CA PRO A 499 -4.96 -42.63 -8.19
C PRO A 499 -4.14 -43.93 -8.16
N VAL A 500 -3.25 -44.05 -7.17
CA VAL A 500 -2.52 -45.30 -6.89
C VAL A 500 -3.29 -46.10 -5.84
N ALA A 501 -3.48 -45.50 -4.66
CA ALA A 501 -4.20 -46.08 -3.54
C ALA A 501 -4.94 -45.00 -2.73
N MET A 502 -6.12 -45.32 -2.21
CA MET A 502 -6.89 -44.47 -1.31
C MET A 502 -7.77 -45.34 -0.39
N PRO A 503 -7.96 -44.98 0.89
CA PRO A 503 -8.92 -45.65 1.75
C PRO A 503 -10.37 -45.52 1.23
N PRO A 504 -11.29 -46.39 1.66
CA PRO A 504 -12.71 -46.15 1.49
C PRO A 504 -13.14 -44.97 2.37
N ASP A 505 -14.14 -44.21 1.92
CA ASP A 505 -14.83 -43.23 2.76
C ASP A 505 -16.34 -43.52 2.75
N PHE A 506 -16.81 -44.13 3.85
CA PHE A 506 -18.20 -44.53 4.01
C PHE A 506 -19.16 -43.36 4.25
N GLN A 507 -18.65 -42.15 4.55
CA GLN A 507 -19.50 -40.97 4.71
C GLN A 507 -20.04 -40.46 3.36
N TYR A 508 -19.25 -40.64 2.30
CA TYR A 508 -19.55 -40.17 0.95
C TYR A 508 -19.71 -41.31 -0.07
N ASP A 509 -19.90 -42.55 0.40
CA ASP A 509 -20.00 -43.79 -0.40
C ASP A 509 -18.85 -43.99 -1.41
N LEU A 510 -17.64 -43.56 -1.02
CA LEU A 510 -16.45 -43.65 -1.85
C LEU A 510 -15.74 -44.98 -1.62
N ALA A 511 -15.71 -45.80 -2.67
CA ALA A 511 -14.96 -47.06 -2.66
C ALA A 511 -13.46 -46.86 -2.39
N GLN A 512 -12.85 -47.88 -1.79
CA GLN A 512 -11.40 -47.98 -1.68
C GLN A 512 -10.78 -48.04 -3.08
N VAL A 513 -9.69 -47.31 -3.30
CA VAL A 513 -8.78 -47.57 -4.43
C VAL A 513 -7.65 -48.44 -3.90
N PRO A 514 -7.59 -49.75 -4.21
CA PRO A 514 -6.49 -50.59 -3.77
C PRO A 514 -5.20 -50.28 -4.55
N ALA A 515 -4.05 -50.54 -3.95
CA ALA A 515 -2.77 -50.47 -4.66
C ALA A 515 -2.77 -51.46 -5.85
N PRO A 516 -2.24 -51.08 -7.03
CA PRO A 516 -2.34 -51.88 -8.26
C PRO A 516 -1.33 -53.05 -8.27
N LEU A 517 -1.51 -54.03 -7.39
CA LEU A 517 -0.68 -55.26 -7.32
C LEU A 517 -0.80 -56.15 -8.58
N GLN A 518 -1.78 -55.86 -9.43
CA GLN A 518 -1.88 -56.33 -10.82
C GLN A 518 -1.97 -55.09 -11.72
N PRO A 519 -1.53 -55.17 -12.99
CA PRO A 519 -1.59 -54.03 -13.90
C PRO A 519 -3.01 -53.44 -14.02
N ARG A 520 -3.18 -52.19 -13.59
CA ARG A 520 -4.43 -51.42 -13.72
C ARG A 520 -4.25 -50.36 -14.78
N ALA A 521 -5.13 -50.35 -15.79
CA ALA A 521 -5.25 -49.26 -16.74
C ALA A 521 -6.20 -48.20 -16.18
N ASP A 522 -5.72 -46.96 -16.13
CA ASP A 522 -6.41 -45.76 -15.66
C ASP A 522 -6.20 -44.62 -16.69
N ALA A 523 -6.77 -43.45 -16.42
CA ALA A 523 -6.52 -42.21 -17.15
C ALA A 523 -6.04 -41.12 -16.18
N PHE A 524 -5.34 -40.12 -16.70
CA PHE A 524 -5.10 -38.89 -15.95
C PHE A 524 -6.34 -38.00 -15.98
N VAL A 525 -6.65 -37.41 -14.83
CA VAL A 525 -7.71 -36.42 -14.65
C VAL A 525 -7.12 -35.16 -13.98
N PRO A 526 -7.76 -33.99 -14.05
CA PRO A 526 -7.37 -32.83 -13.25
C PRO A 526 -7.19 -33.22 -11.77
N ALA A 527 -6.07 -32.85 -11.13
CA ALA A 527 -5.73 -33.37 -9.81
C ALA A 527 -6.79 -33.02 -8.73
N SER A 528 -7.46 -31.87 -8.88
CA SER A 528 -8.62 -31.46 -8.10
C SER A 528 -9.72 -32.52 -8.02
N ASN A 529 -9.97 -33.30 -9.08
CA ASN A 529 -11.02 -34.32 -9.11
C ASN A 529 -10.73 -35.50 -8.17
N LEU A 530 -9.46 -35.74 -7.84
CA LEU A 530 -9.03 -36.82 -6.93
C LEU A 530 -8.76 -36.30 -5.52
N LEU A 531 -8.28 -35.05 -5.40
CA LEU A 531 -7.98 -34.38 -4.13
C LEU A 531 -9.23 -33.84 -3.43
N MET A 532 -10.26 -33.46 -4.20
CA MET A 532 -11.59 -33.08 -3.73
C MET A 532 -12.64 -34.16 -4.04
N ARG A 533 -12.26 -35.46 -4.04
CA ARG A 533 -13.18 -36.53 -4.46
C ARG A 533 -14.40 -36.69 -3.54
N GLU A 534 -14.34 -36.13 -2.34
CA GLU A 534 -15.42 -36.03 -1.36
C GLU A 534 -16.43 -34.90 -1.69
N ALA A 535 -16.09 -34.00 -2.62
CA ALA A 535 -16.98 -32.94 -3.07
C ALA A 535 -18.11 -33.49 -3.96
N HIS A 536 -19.34 -33.08 -3.68
CA HIS A 536 -20.55 -33.59 -4.33
C HIS A 536 -21.58 -32.47 -4.56
N GLY A 537 -22.58 -32.78 -5.40
CA GLY A 537 -23.61 -31.81 -5.77
C GLY A 537 -24.58 -31.52 -4.62
N GLY A 538 -24.76 -30.24 -4.30
CA GLY A 538 -25.83 -29.73 -3.45
C GLY A 538 -26.74 -28.75 -4.20
N PRO A 539 -27.76 -28.15 -3.55
CA PRO A 539 -28.57 -27.10 -4.15
C PRO A 539 -27.69 -25.93 -4.62
N PRO A 540 -27.95 -25.29 -5.78
CA PRO A 540 -27.07 -24.23 -6.29
C PRO A 540 -27.26 -22.88 -5.59
N TRP A 541 -28.42 -22.63 -4.99
CA TRP A 541 -28.75 -21.32 -4.43
C TRP A 541 -27.98 -20.95 -3.13
N PRO A 542 -27.67 -21.87 -2.18
CA PRO A 542 -26.87 -21.53 -1.00
C PRO A 542 -25.42 -21.23 -1.39
N ALA A 543 -24.81 -22.04 -2.25
CA ALA A 543 -23.48 -21.77 -2.80
C ALA A 543 -23.41 -20.39 -3.47
N ALA A 544 -24.39 -20.04 -4.31
CA ALA A 544 -24.48 -18.72 -4.92
C ALA A 544 -24.60 -17.58 -3.89
N LEU A 545 -25.35 -17.77 -2.79
CA LEU A 545 -25.45 -16.80 -1.70
C LEU A 545 -24.15 -16.67 -0.90
N ILE A 546 -23.44 -17.77 -0.62
CA ILE A 546 -22.16 -17.77 0.10
C ILE A 546 -21.08 -17.07 -0.74
N VAL A 547 -20.99 -17.38 -2.04
CA VAL A 547 -20.08 -16.71 -2.98
C VAL A 547 -20.43 -15.22 -3.12
N ALA A 548 -21.72 -14.87 -3.21
CA ALA A 548 -22.15 -13.47 -3.23
C ALA A 548 -21.83 -12.73 -1.91
N PHE A 549 -22.00 -13.39 -0.76
CA PHE A 549 -21.64 -12.84 0.55
C PHE A 549 -20.12 -12.60 0.66
N PHE A 550 -19.30 -13.57 0.23
CA PHE A 550 -17.86 -13.40 0.12
C PHE A 550 -17.49 -12.21 -0.78
N ALA A 551 -18.08 -12.10 -1.98
CA ALA A 551 -17.83 -10.99 -2.89
C ALA A 551 -18.20 -9.62 -2.29
N VAL A 552 -19.37 -9.53 -1.63
CA VAL A 552 -19.80 -8.33 -0.89
C VAL A 552 -18.81 -7.99 0.24
N MET A 553 -18.35 -9.00 0.98
CA MET A 553 -17.42 -8.81 2.09
C MET A 553 -16.03 -8.38 1.61
N ALA A 554 -15.51 -8.98 0.54
CA ALA A 554 -14.25 -8.59 -0.10
C ALA A 554 -14.29 -7.14 -0.62
N VAL A 555 -15.40 -6.72 -1.22
CA VAL A 555 -15.65 -5.31 -1.60
C VAL A 555 -15.71 -4.41 -0.36
N ALA A 556 -16.40 -4.83 0.71
CA ALA A 556 -16.52 -4.06 1.95
C ALA A 556 -15.16 -3.88 2.65
N TRP A 557 -14.33 -4.93 2.74
CA TRP A 557 -12.97 -4.87 3.26
C TRP A 557 -12.08 -3.95 2.43
N THR A 558 -12.09 -4.11 1.09
CA THR A 558 -11.31 -3.29 0.17
C THR A 558 -11.70 -1.82 0.27
N ALA A 559 -13.00 -1.52 0.31
CA ALA A 559 -13.52 -0.17 0.51
C ALA A 559 -13.13 0.38 1.88
N ALA A 560 -13.26 -0.39 2.96
CA ALA A 560 -12.92 0.05 4.31
C ALA A 560 -11.41 0.33 4.47
N LEU A 561 -10.55 -0.56 4.00
CA LEU A 561 -9.09 -0.37 3.98
C LEU A 561 -8.73 0.85 3.13
N THR A 562 -9.31 1.00 1.93
CA THR A 562 -9.05 2.15 1.05
C THR A 562 -9.52 3.47 1.67
N LEU A 563 -10.70 3.52 2.28
CA LEU A 563 -11.24 4.69 2.95
C LEU A 563 -10.42 5.05 4.19
N ALA A 564 -10.04 4.06 5.01
CA ALA A 564 -9.19 4.26 6.18
C ALA A 564 -7.81 4.79 5.76
N TYR A 565 -7.17 4.15 4.79
CA TYR A 565 -5.90 4.57 4.20
C TYR A 565 -5.96 5.99 3.60
N ALA A 566 -7.02 6.34 2.86
CA ALA A 566 -7.21 7.67 2.30
C ALA A 566 -7.43 8.74 3.38
N ARG A 567 -8.26 8.46 4.40
CA ARG A 567 -8.53 9.36 5.54
C ARG A 567 -7.29 9.60 6.39
N VAL A 568 -6.60 8.52 6.77
CA VAL A 568 -5.38 8.56 7.60
C VAL A 568 -4.22 9.19 6.83
N GLY A 569 -4.12 8.96 5.52
CA GLY A 569 -3.11 9.54 4.63
C GLY A 569 -3.36 10.99 4.21
N ALA A 570 -4.57 11.55 4.37
CA ALA A 570 -4.91 12.90 3.92
C ALA A 570 -4.16 14.01 4.66
N SER A 571 -3.81 13.77 5.92
CA SER A 571 -3.22 14.77 6.83
C SER A 571 -1.69 14.85 6.80
N GLY A 572 -1.02 14.00 6.02
CA GLY A 572 0.44 13.97 5.94
C GLY A 572 1.07 15.07 5.08
N PRO A 573 2.38 15.36 5.25
CA PRO A 573 3.18 16.02 4.22
C PRO A 573 3.22 15.18 2.94
N GLY A 574 3.49 15.80 1.79
CA GLY A 574 3.67 15.08 0.53
C GLY A 574 4.85 14.09 0.60
N PRO A 575 4.95 13.14 -0.34
CA PRO A 575 6.09 12.22 -0.40
C PRO A 575 7.42 13.00 -0.43
N SER A 576 8.34 12.63 0.46
CA SER A 576 9.62 13.30 0.64
C SER A 576 10.49 13.23 -0.62
N ARG A 577 11.27 14.27 -0.87
CA ARG A 577 12.20 14.29 -2.00
C ARG A 577 13.54 13.68 -1.56
N PRO A 578 14.30 13.07 -2.47
CA PRO A 578 15.67 12.63 -2.16
C PRO A 578 16.50 13.84 -1.69
N GLY A 579 16.92 13.82 -0.42
CA GLY A 579 17.69 14.90 0.21
C GLY A 579 17.12 15.41 1.55
N ASP A 580 15.84 15.20 1.84
CA ASP A 580 15.20 15.79 3.04
C ASP A 580 15.65 15.12 4.38
N ASP A 581 16.26 13.93 4.35
CA ASP A 581 16.73 13.20 5.54
C ASP A 581 18.09 13.70 6.10
N ALA A 582 18.68 14.73 5.49
CA ALA A 582 19.93 15.34 5.94
C ALA A 582 19.66 16.65 6.71
N ALA A 583 19.95 16.61 8.02
CA ALA A 583 19.94 17.72 8.99
C ALA A 583 18.58 18.24 9.49
N ALA A 584 18.20 17.75 10.69
CA ALA A 584 17.42 18.50 11.66
C ALA A 584 18.10 18.42 13.04
N PRO A 585 18.99 19.36 13.41
CA PRO A 585 19.48 19.47 14.78
C PRO A 585 18.41 20.10 15.67
N ALA A 586 18.21 19.55 16.86
CA ALA A 586 17.22 20.03 17.82
C ALA A 586 17.79 21.09 18.78
N GLY A 587 16.94 22.01 19.23
CA GLY A 587 17.13 22.77 20.48
C GLY A 587 17.86 24.11 20.36
N GLY A 588 17.10 25.20 20.45
CA GLY A 588 17.63 26.54 20.70
C GLY A 588 16.53 27.62 20.56
N PRO A 589 16.45 28.62 21.45
CA PRO A 589 15.50 29.72 21.29
C PRO A 589 15.87 30.58 20.06
N PRO A 590 14.89 31.12 19.32
CA PRO A 590 15.14 31.75 18.02
C PRO A 590 15.87 33.09 18.16
N ARG A 591 17.17 33.11 17.85
CA ARG A 591 17.89 34.35 17.53
C ARG A 591 17.25 35.02 16.31
N ARG A 592 16.91 36.30 16.43
CA ARG A 592 16.26 37.12 15.39
C ARG A 592 17.21 37.32 14.20
N ARG A 593 17.06 36.51 13.15
CA ARG A 593 17.78 36.65 11.86
C ARG A 593 17.11 37.70 10.96
N ARG A 594 17.89 38.29 10.04
CA ARG A 594 17.37 39.11 8.92
C ARG A 594 16.48 38.24 8.01
N PRO A 595 15.37 38.76 7.46
CA PRO A 595 14.51 38.01 6.53
C PRO A 595 15.16 37.92 5.14
N ARG A 596 15.21 36.72 4.55
CA ARG A 596 15.76 36.52 3.20
C ARG A 596 14.80 36.89 2.05
N VAL A 597 13.51 37.06 2.36
CA VAL A 597 12.45 37.38 1.38
C VAL A 597 11.39 38.23 2.08
N VAL A 598 10.94 39.30 1.42
CA VAL A 598 9.73 40.07 1.77
C VAL A 598 8.65 39.80 0.73
N ILE A 599 7.40 39.75 1.20
CA ILE A 599 6.21 39.63 0.36
C ILE A 599 5.33 40.84 0.64
N VAL A 600 4.98 41.59 -0.41
CA VAL A 600 4.11 42.77 -0.33
C VAL A 600 2.72 42.39 -0.82
N GLY A 601 1.74 42.48 0.08
CA GLY A 601 0.37 41.99 -0.11
C GLY A 601 0.09 40.69 0.66
N SER A 602 -1.16 40.52 1.13
CA SER A 602 -1.58 39.36 1.93
C SER A 602 -2.91 38.73 1.45
N GLY A 603 -3.24 38.89 0.18
CA GLY A 603 -4.42 38.28 -0.43
C GLY A 603 -4.17 37.84 -1.86
N PHE A 604 -5.25 37.67 -2.63
CA PHE A 604 -5.15 37.53 -4.08
C PHE A 604 -4.86 38.87 -4.80
N SER A 605 -4.94 39.99 -4.06
CA SER A 605 -4.88 41.37 -4.55
C SER A 605 -5.16 42.36 -3.41
N GLY A 606 -4.20 43.13 -2.87
CA GLY A 606 -4.50 44.23 -1.93
C GLY A 606 -3.47 44.46 -0.82
N LEU A 607 -3.45 45.69 -0.30
CA LEU A 607 -2.57 46.17 0.78
C LEU A 607 -3.36 46.28 2.10
N GLY A 608 -2.71 45.97 3.23
CA GLY A 608 -3.27 46.16 4.57
C GLY A 608 -3.71 44.89 5.31
N MET A 609 -4.60 44.04 4.75
CA MET A 609 -5.13 42.86 5.47
C MET A 609 -5.34 41.58 4.64
N LEU A 610 -5.30 40.44 5.36
CA LEU A 610 -5.48 39.10 4.81
C LEU A 610 -6.82 38.96 4.08
N GLY A 611 -6.75 38.68 2.78
CA GLY A 611 -7.93 38.47 1.93
C GLY A 611 -7.92 39.22 0.60
N GLY A 612 -7.31 40.41 0.55
CA GLY A 612 -7.23 41.20 -0.67
C GLY A 612 -8.60 41.58 -1.26
N THR A 613 -8.83 41.38 -2.57
CA THR A 613 -10.11 41.69 -3.24
C THR A 613 -11.33 41.23 -2.46
N TRP A 614 -11.29 40.06 -1.81
CA TRP A 614 -12.42 39.49 -1.05
C TRP A 614 -12.60 40.10 0.36
N ARG A 615 -11.60 40.84 0.85
CA ARG A 615 -11.67 41.74 2.02
C ARG A 615 -12.11 43.13 1.60
N ASP A 616 -11.58 43.67 0.52
CA ASP A 616 -11.78 45.07 0.10
C ASP A 616 -13.12 45.29 -0.62
N ASN A 617 -13.59 44.33 -1.42
CA ASN A 617 -14.86 44.42 -2.13
C ASN A 617 -15.98 43.80 -1.31
N ARG A 618 -16.90 44.63 -0.83
CA ARG A 618 -17.98 44.25 0.11
C ARG A 618 -19.37 44.72 -0.32
N TYR A 619 -19.54 45.05 -1.60
CA TYR A 619 -20.84 45.43 -2.15
C TYR A 619 -21.82 44.23 -2.13
N PRO A 620 -23.14 44.47 -1.95
CA PRO A 620 -24.14 43.39 -1.97
C PRO A 620 -24.07 42.56 -3.25
N GLY A 621 -24.05 41.23 -3.11
CA GLY A 621 -23.95 40.30 -4.24
C GLY A 621 -22.53 40.02 -4.75
N CYS A 622 -21.47 40.58 -4.15
CA CYS A 622 -20.09 40.27 -4.52
C CYS A 622 -19.78 38.77 -4.37
N ALA A 623 -19.33 38.13 -5.46
CA ALA A 623 -19.06 36.70 -5.59
C ALA A 623 -18.03 36.45 -6.70
N CYS A 624 -17.43 35.26 -6.75
CA CYS A 624 -16.59 34.87 -7.90
C CYS A 624 -17.42 34.29 -9.04
N ASP A 625 -16.93 34.46 -10.27
CA ASP A 625 -17.44 33.90 -11.52
C ASP A 625 -16.84 32.52 -11.88
N ILE A 626 -15.75 32.14 -11.21
CA ILE A 626 -15.10 30.83 -11.34
C ILE A 626 -15.82 29.79 -10.46
N PRO A 627 -16.11 28.58 -10.97
CA PRO A 627 -16.67 27.49 -10.17
C PRO A 627 -15.81 27.18 -8.94
N SER A 628 -16.45 27.00 -7.78
CA SER A 628 -15.82 26.87 -6.46
C SER A 628 -14.70 25.82 -6.36
N LEU A 629 -14.86 24.68 -7.07
CA LEU A 629 -13.86 23.63 -7.20
C LEU A 629 -12.52 24.11 -7.81
N LEU A 630 -12.55 25.15 -8.65
CA LEU A 630 -11.40 25.76 -9.33
C LEU A 630 -10.92 27.05 -8.64
N TYR A 631 -11.66 27.56 -7.65
CA TYR A 631 -11.34 28.78 -6.91
C TYR A 631 -10.86 28.50 -5.48
N SER A 632 -10.01 27.46 -5.34
CA SER A 632 -9.28 27.13 -4.12
C SER A 632 -7.85 26.71 -4.47
N PHE A 633 -6.91 26.87 -3.54
CA PHE A 633 -5.54 26.40 -3.69
C PHE A 633 -5.50 24.87 -3.84
N SER A 634 -4.69 24.36 -4.78
CA SER A 634 -4.54 22.93 -5.04
C SER A 634 -3.95 22.16 -3.84
N PHE A 635 -3.19 22.85 -2.99
CA PHE A 635 -2.65 22.30 -1.74
C PHE A 635 -3.62 22.41 -0.55
N ALA A 636 -4.71 23.17 -0.69
CA ALA A 636 -5.70 23.43 0.37
C ALA A 636 -7.14 23.53 -0.19
N PRO A 637 -7.69 22.45 -0.78
CA PRO A 637 -9.05 22.46 -1.30
C PRO A 637 -10.07 22.69 -0.17
N SER A 638 -11.18 23.36 -0.50
CA SER A 638 -12.30 23.61 0.42
C SER A 638 -13.51 22.78 0.01
N PRO A 639 -13.83 21.66 0.70
CA PRO A 639 -15.00 20.85 0.37
C PRO A 639 -16.32 21.48 0.87
N GLY A 640 -16.24 22.46 1.77
CA GLY A 640 -17.40 23.11 2.40
C GLY A 640 -17.93 24.33 1.64
N TRP A 641 -17.77 24.41 0.32
CA TRP A 641 -18.31 25.51 -0.47
C TRP A 641 -19.85 25.44 -0.53
N THR A 642 -20.56 26.50 -0.14
CA THR A 642 -22.03 26.51 -0.06
C THR A 642 -22.74 26.47 -1.42
N ARG A 643 -22.07 26.96 -2.48
CA ARG A 643 -22.66 27.10 -3.81
C ARG A 643 -21.60 27.05 -4.92
N LYS A 644 -22.04 26.92 -6.17
CA LYS A 644 -21.17 26.85 -7.37
C LYS A 644 -20.26 28.08 -7.52
N TYR A 645 -20.76 29.26 -7.16
CA TYR A 645 -20.10 30.56 -7.31
C TYR A 645 -20.08 31.29 -5.95
N PRO A 646 -19.09 31.02 -5.07
CA PRO A 646 -19.13 31.44 -3.67
C PRO A 646 -19.11 32.97 -3.50
N PRO A 647 -19.77 33.50 -2.45
CA PRO A 647 -19.74 34.91 -2.10
C PRO A 647 -18.37 35.33 -1.58
N ALA A 648 -18.08 36.63 -1.67
CA ALA A 648 -16.84 37.23 -1.18
C ALA A 648 -16.53 36.88 0.29
N GLU A 649 -17.55 36.86 1.15
CA GLU A 649 -17.42 36.51 2.58
C GLU A 649 -16.93 35.07 2.80
N GLU A 650 -17.37 34.12 1.97
CA GLU A 650 -17.02 32.71 2.09
C GLU A 650 -15.60 32.45 1.58
N ILE A 651 -15.21 33.13 0.49
CA ILE A 651 -13.85 33.13 -0.05
C ILE A 651 -12.89 33.77 0.95
N TRP A 652 -13.28 34.89 1.57
CA TRP A 652 -12.48 35.54 2.61
C TRP A 652 -12.32 34.64 3.84
N ALA A 653 -13.39 33.99 4.29
CA ALA A 653 -13.33 33.00 5.37
C ALA A 653 -12.43 31.81 5.02
N TYR A 654 -12.45 31.34 3.78
CA TYR A 654 -11.52 30.31 3.27
C TYR A 654 -10.06 30.76 3.33
N MET A 655 -9.75 32.00 2.93
CA MET A 655 -8.40 32.55 2.96
C MET A 655 -7.87 32.69 4.40
N ARG A 656 -8.72 33.13 5.35
CA ARG A 656 -8.38 33.18 6.79
C ARG A 656 -8.01 31.79 7.33
N ARG A 657 -8.86 30.78 7.10
CA ARG A 657 -8.59 29.39 7.47
C ARG A 657 -7.28 28.87 6.86
N CYS A 658 -6.93 29.28 5.65
CA CYS A 658 -5.66 28.89 5.03
C CYS A 658 -4.46 29.53 5.74
N ALA A 659 -4.47 30.84 5.99
CA ALA A 659 -3.35 31.51 6.66
C ALA A 659 -3.13 30.99 8.10
N GLU A 660 -4.21 30.70 8.83
CA GLU A 660 -4.16 30.04 10.13
C GLU A 660 -3.56 28.64 10.03
N ARG A 661 -4.12 27.79 9.15
CA ARG A 661 -3.69 26.40 8.93
C ARG A 661 -2.21 26.27 8.56
N PHE A 662 -1.69 27.19 7.76
CA PHE A 662 -0.29 27.18 7.30
C PHE A 662 0.62 28.10 8.13
N GLY A 663 0.16 28.63 9.25
CA GLY A 663 0.97 29.44 10.16
C GLY A 663 1.51 30.73 9.54
N VAL A 664 0.81 31.30 8.55
CA VAL A 664 1.26 32.50 7.81
C VAL A 664 0.97 33.79 8.58
N VAL A 665 -0.08 33.81 9.40
CA VAL A 665 -0.53 35.02 10.14
C VAL A 665 0.60 35.71 10.94
N PRO A 666 1.47 35.02 11.71
CA PRO A 666 2.57 35.67 12.44
C PRO A 666 3.62 36.36 11.55
N HIS A 667 3.70 35.97 10.28
CA HIS A 667 4.64 36.51 9.29
C HIS A 667 4.09 37.73 8.54
N ILE A 668 2.79 38.03 8.67
CA ILE A 668 2.18 39.21 8.04
C ILE A 668 2.40 40.44 8.94
N ARG A 669 2.58 41.61 8.32
CA ARG A 669 2.42 42.91 8.96
C ARG A 669 1.16 43.55 8.38
N PHE A 670 0.16 43.72 9.24
CA PHE A 670 -1.09 44.37 8.89
C PHE A 670 -0.92 45.89 8.98
N ASP A 671 -1.79 46.62 8.29
CA ASP A 671 -1.88 48.09 8.34
C ASP A 671 -0.54 48.80 8.06
N THR A 672 0.32 48.17 7.25
CA THR A 672 1.63 48.67 6.82
C THR A 672 1.63 48.89 5.31
N GLU A 673 1.75 50.14 4.85
CA GLU A 673 1.79 50.48 3.43
C GLU A 673 3.23 50.65 2.92
N MET A 674 3.53 50.11 1.74
CA MET A 674 4.80 50.32 1.05
C MET A 674 4.76 51.62 0.25
N THR A 675 5.70 52.53 0.52
CA THR A 675 5.80 53.85 -0.12
C THR A 675 6.95 53.94 -1.14
N GLY A 676 7.89 53.01 -1.15
CA GLY A 676 8.93 52.92 -2.19
C GLY A 676 9.97 51.81 -1.93
N ALA A 677 10.84 51.52 -2.89
CA ALA A 677 12.00 50.66 -2.69
C ALA A 677 13.19 51.04 -3.58
N GLU A 678 14.40 50.82 -3.08
CA GLU A 678 15.66 51.16 -3.76
C GLU A 678 16.66 49.99 -3.60
N LEU A 679 17.38 49.64 -4.67
CA LEU A 679 18.44 48.64 -4.60
C LEU A 679 19.64 49.19 -3.82
N ASP A 680 20.16 48.47 -2.83
CA ASP A 680 21.30 48.92 -2.03
C ASP A 680 22.63 48.74 -2.78
N PRO A 681 23.35 49.84 -3.13
CA PRO A 681 24.57 49.76 -3.94
C PRO A 681 25.72 48.98 -3.27
N ALA A 682 25.70 48.84 -1.95
CA ALA A 682 26.78 48.20 -1.18
C ALA A 682 26.50 46.74 -0.79
N GLY A 683 25.28 46.23 -1.05
CA GLY A 683 24.80 44.99 -0.43
C GLY A 683 23.96 44.05 -1.30
N GLY A 684 23.60 44.40 -2.53
CA GLY A 684 22.83 43.52 -3.45
C GLY A 684 21.37 43.24 -3.06
N GLY A 685 20.98 43.55 -1.82
CA GLY A 685 19.61 43.52 -1.32
C GLY A 685 18.83 44.82 -1.59
N TRP A 686 17.57 44.84 -1.15
CA TRP A 686 16.66 45.97 -1.36
C TRP A 686 16.34 46.69 -0.05
N ARG A 687 16.38 48.03 -0.10
CA ARG A 687 15.84 48.92 0.94
C ARG A 687 14.38 49.23 0.61
N VAL A 688 13.51 49.14 1.60
CA VAL A 688 12.05 49.37 1.43
C VAL A 688 11.60 50.49 2.34
N HIS A 689 10.96 51.48 1.74
CA HIS A 689 10.33 52.59 2.43
C HIS A 689 8.85 52.27 2.67
N THR A 690 8.40 52.57 3.88
CA THR A 690 7.00 52.54 4.30
C THR A 690 6.72 53.85 5.06
N ARG A 691 5.46 54.30 5.07
CA ARG A 691 5.00 55.31 6.04
C ARG A 691 4.29 54.58 7.17
N GLU A 692 4.61 54.94 8.40
CA GLU A 692 3.80 54.65 9.58
C GLU A 692 4.52 54.14 10.87
N ASP A 693 5.79 53.72 10.96
CA ASP A 693 6.94 53.67 10.02
C ASP A 693 7.77 52.36 10.13
N GLY A 694 8.33 51.93 8.99
CA GLY A 694 9.39 50.91 8.85
C GLY A 694 8.99 49.43 9.05
N ILE A 695 9.80 48.48 8.53
CA ILE A 695 9.77 47.07 8.99
C ILE A 695 10.53 46.96 10.31
N VAL A 696 9.93 47.56 11.33
CA VAL A 696 10.29 47.42 12.73
C VAL A 696 9.40 46.31 13.31
N THR A 697 9.99 45.22 13.81
CA THR A 697 9.16 44.22 14.52
C THR A 697 8.99 44.60 15.99
N ALA A 698 8.20 43.84 16.76
CA ALA A 698 7.89 44.12 18.17
C ALA A 698 9.10 44.17 19.16
N ASP A 699 10.34 44.24 18.65
CA ASP A 699 11.59 44.51 19.37
C ASP A 699 12.19 45.90 19.09
N GLY A 700 11.65 46.69 18.17
CA GLY A 700 12.25 47.97 17.77
C GLY A 700 13.39 47.87 16.74
N VAL A 701 13.57 46.73 16.06
CA VAL A 701 14.73 46.49 15.17
C VAL A 701 14.38 46.54 13.68
N GLU A 702 15.20 47.25 12.90
CA GLU A 702 15.15 47.35 11.43
C GLU A 702 15.79 46.12 10.73
N ARG A 703 15.32 45.76 9.52
CA ARG A 703 15.67 44.48 8.86
C ARG A 703 15.83 44.60 7.33
N PRO A 704 17.06 44.60 6.79
CA PRO A 704 17.32 44.54 5.35
C PRO A 704 17.14 43.11 4.79
N VAL A 705 16.86 43.01 3.48
CA VAL A 705 16.37 41.79 2.82
C VAL A 705 16.88 41.64 1.39
N ASP A 706 17.02 40.38 0.95
CA ASP A 706 17.65 40.04 -0.33
C ASP A 706 16.70 40.16 -1.53
N VAL A 707 15.39 39.96 -1.32
CA VAL A 707 14.35 39.73 -2.35
C VAL A 707 13.00 40.33 -1.94
N ILE A 708 12.28 40.94 -2.89
CA ILE A 708 10.88 41.39 -2.73
C ILE A 708 9.97 40.70 -3.75
N VAL A 709 8.82 40.19 -3.27
CA VAL A 709 7.76 39.59 -4.09
C VAL A 709 6.47 40.41 -3.97
N PHE A 710 5.98 40.96 -5.06
CA PHE A 710 4.70 41.68 -5.10
C PHE A 710 3.53 40.73 -5.43
N GLY A 711 2.52 40.71 -4.58
CA GLY A 711 1.24 39.99 -4.77
C GLY A 711 0.03 40.93 -4.65
N THR A 712 0.15 42.14 -5.21
CA THR A 712 -0.72 43.29 -4.89
C THR A 712 -2.00 43.39 -5.71
N GLY A 713 -2.09 42.78 -6.89
CA GLY A 713 -3.28 42.87 -7.74
C GLY A 713 -3.50 44.26 -8.38
N PHE A 714 -4.73 44.52 -8.84
CA PHE A 714 -5.06 45.57 -9.81
C PHE A 714 -5.86 46.73 -9.18
N HIS A 715 -5.85 47.98 -9.64
CA HIS A 715 -5.62 48.60 -10.96
C HIS A 715 -4.45 48.07 -11.80
N VAL A 716 -4.75 47.75 -13.08
CA VAL A 716 -3.98 46.81 -13.91
C VAL A 716 -2.66 47.39 -14.44
N THR A 717 -2.60 48.70 -14.63
CA THR A 717 -1.43 49.43 -15.15
C THR A 717 -0.87 50.45 -14.15
N ASP A 718 -1.71 50.96 -13.25
CA ASP A 718 -1.47 52.27 -12.61
C ASP A 718 -0.81 52.16 -11.22
N ALA A 719 -0.88 51.00 -10.57
CA ALA A 719 -0.41 50.82 -9.19
C ALA A 719 1.10 51.08 -9.03
N MET A 720 1.88 50.75 -10.05
CA MET A 720 3.33 50.98 -10.08
C MET A 720 3.70 52.36 -10.65
N GLU A 721 2.76 53.18 -11.14
CA GLU A 721 3.04 54.58 -11.49
C GLU A 721 3.29 55.43 -10.23
N ARG A 722 2.79 54.99 -9.06
CA ARG A 722 2.78 55.76 -7.81
C ARG A 722 3.82 55.32 -6.77
N ILE A 723 4.26 54.06 -6.80
CA ILE A 723 5.25 53.51 -5.85
C ILE A 723 6.63 53.54 -6.52
N PRO A 724 7.54 54.49 -6.18
CA PRO A 724 8.89 54.52 -6.73
C PRO A 724 9.65 53.23 -6.39
N VAL A 725 10.10 52.52 -7.42
CA VAL A 725 11.00 51.35 -7.29
C VAL A 725 12.22 51.61 -8.15
N ALA A 726 13.38 51.82 -7.53
CA ALA A 726 14.64 52.12 -8.19
C ALA A 726 15.57 50.90 -8.20
N GLY A 727 15.85 50.37 -9.39
CA GLY A 727 16.78 49.26 -9.63
C GLY A 727 18.23 49.74 -9.71
N ARG A 728 19.03 49.05 -10.54
CA ARG A 728 20.45 49.36 -10.73
C ARG A 728 20.64 50.82 -11.18
N ASP A 729 21.68 51.48 -10.65
CA ASP A 729 22.06 52.86 -10.96
C ASP A 729 20.93 53.90 -10.75
N GLY A 730 19.95 53.58 -9.90
CA GLY A 730 18.78 54.44 -9.64
C GLY A 730 17.69 54.38 -10.71
N PHE A 731 17.80 53.49 -11.70
CA PHE A 731 16.86 53.35 -12.81
C PHE A 731 15.47 52.92 -12.33
N ARG A 732 14.43 53.72 -12.57
CA ARG A 732 13.12 53.50 -11.94
C ARG A 732 12.23 52.60 -12.79
N ILE A 733 11.35 51.82 -12.14
CA ILE A 733 10.40 50.95 -12.85
C ILE A 733 9.42 51.76 -13.70
N GLN A 734 9.14 53.01 -13.31
CA GLN A 734 8.38 53.98 -14.10
C GLN A 734 9.09 54.35 -15.41
N ASP A 735 10.42 54.49 -15.40
CA ASP A 735 11.21 54.77 -16.59
C ASP A 735 11.23 53.54 -17.52
N ALA A 736 11.41 52.35 -16.94
CA ALA A 736 11.39 51.07 -17.63
C ALA A 736 10.04 50.76 -18.32
N TRP A 737 8.93 51.32 -17.81
CA TRP A 737 7.58 51.10 -18.30
C TRP A 737 6.93 52.32 -18.95
N ARG A 738 7.70 53.39 -19.24
CA ARG A 738 7.24 54.61 -19.92
C ARG A 738 6.43 54.33 -21.18
N ASP A 739 6.90 53.39 -22.00
CA ASP A 739 6.28 52.99 -23.27
C ASP A 739 5.33 51.78 -23.13
N GLY A 740 5.07 51.36 -21.89
CA GLY A 740 4.10 50.35 -21.48
C GLY A 740 4.69 49.20 -20.64
N VAL A 741 3.87 48.61 -19.76
CA VAL A 741 4.30 47.65 -18.75
C VAL A 741 4.76 46.30 -19.32
N GLU A 742 5.96 45.84 -18.94
CA GLU A 742 6.58 44.63 -19.47
C GLU A 742 7.36 43.83 -18.41
N ALA A 743 7.24 42.49 -18.45
CA ALA A 743 7.98 41.58 -17.58
C ALA A 743 8.18 40.21 -18.25
N TYR A 744 9.35 39.59 -18.05
CA TYR A 744 9.61 38.21 -18.50
C TYR A 744 8.70 37.22 -17.75
N LEU A 745 7.91 36.44 -18.50
CA LEU A 745 6.87 35.54 -17.99
C LEU A 745 5.83 36.23 -17.07
N GLY A 746 5.74 37.56 -17.10
CA GLY A 746 4.94 38.34 -16.15
C GLY A 746 5.45 38.29 -14.71
N THR A 747 6.72 37.92 -14.50
CA THR A 747 7.30 37.65 -13.17
C THR A 747 8.65 38.29 -12.89
N ALA A 748 9.56 38.44 -13.85
CA ALA A 748 10.86 39.08 -13.63
C ALA A 748 11.03 40.31 -14.54
N VAL A 749 11.73 41.35 -14.07
CA VAL A 749 11.93 42.60 -14.83
C VAL A 749 13.43 42.88 -14.97
N ALA A 750 13.90 43.10 -16.19
CA ALA A 750 15.30 43.47 -16.46
C ALA A 750 15.61 44.89 -15.91
N GLY A 751 16.78 45.10 -15.33
CA GLY A 751 17.15 46.29 -14.54
C GLY A 751 16.83 46.19 -13.05
N PHE A 752 16.04 45.18 -12.64
CA PHE A 752 15.53 45.00 -11.27
C PHE A 752 15.93 43.61 -10.74
N PRO A 753 17.22 43.41 -10.36
CA PRO A 753 17.68 42.14 -9.81
C PRO A 753 16.88 41.78 -8.54
N ASN A 754 16.66 40.49 -8.32
CA ASN A 754 15.94 39.95 -7.16
C ASN A 754 14.48 40.44 -6.97
N LEU A 755 13.90 41.20 -7.91
CA LEU A 755 12.50 41.63 -7.91
C LEU A 755 11.60 40.61 -8.63
N PHE A 756 10.51 40.17 -7.98
CA PHE A 756 9.52 39.29 -8.58
C PHE A 756 8.08 39.78 -8.47
N LEU A 757 7.33 39.67 -9.57
CA LEU A 757 5.91 39.97 -9.67
C LEU A 757 5.07 38.68 -9.71
N VAL A 758 3.97 38.65 -8.96
CA VAL A 758 2.91 37.65 -9.05
C VAL A 758 1.65 38.36 -9.56
N LEU A 759 1.00 37.79 -10.58
CA LEU A 759 0.00 38.47 -11.42
C LEU A 759 0.51 39.76 -12.11
N GLY A 760 1.79 39.83 -12.44
CA GLY A 760 2.36 40.92 -13.24
C GLY A 760 1.88 40.95 -14.70
N PRO A 761 2.41 41.86 -15.54
CA PRO A 761 1.95 42.10 -16.91
C PRO A 761 1.81 40.84 -17.76
N ASN A 762 0.76 40.78 -18.58
CA ASN A 762 0.43 39.71 -19.53
C ASN A 762 0.13 38.33 -18.90
N THR A 763 -0.39 38.29 -17.68
CA THR A 763 -0.74 37.04 -16.94
C THR A 763 -2.24 36.88 -16.67
N GLY A 764 -3.04 37.92 -16.89
CA GLY A 764 -4.49 37.88 -16.69
C GLY A 764 -5.19 36.86 -17.58
N LEU A 765 -6.34 36.35 -17.11
CA LEU A 765 -7.13 35.33 -17.80
C LEU A 765 -8.60 35.75 -17.85
N GLY A 766 -9.20 35.70 -19.05
CA GLY A 766 -10.66 35.81 -19.24
C GLY A 766 -11.37 34.45 -19.36
N HIS A 767 -10.74 33.33 -18.98
CA HIS A 767 -11.25 31.98 -19.27
C HIS A 767 -10.87 30.87 -18.27
N ASN A 768 -10.12 31.16 -17.20
CA ASN A 768 -9.70 30.16 -16.20
C ASN A 768 -9.26 30.85 -14.89
N SER A 769 -9.14 30.08 -13.80
CA SER A 769 -8.83 30.56 -12.46
C SER A 769 -7.44 31.21 -12.32
N MET A 770 -7.39 32.45 -11.84
CA MET A 770 -6.11 33.12 -11.51
C MET A 770 -5.35 32.43 -10.36
N VAL A 771 -6.03 31.67 -9.48
CA VAL A 771 -5.38 30.89 -8.41
C VAL A 771 -4.34 29.93 -8.99
N PHE A 772 -4.62 29.32 -10.14
CA PHE A 772 -3.69 28.43 -10.83
C PHE A 772 -2.44 29.18 -11.36
N MET A 773 -2.62 30.40 -11.87
CA MET A 773 -1.54 31.24 -12.38
C MET A 773 -0.60 31.67 -11.24
N ILE A 774 -1.18 32.10 -10.12
CA ILE A 774 -0.46 32.44 -8.89
C ILE A 774 0.40 31.27 -8.43
N GLU A 775 -0.18 30.07 -8.26
CA GLU A 775 0.63 28.92 -7.86
C GLU A 775 1.73 28.56 -8.87
N ALA A 776 1.49 28.77 -10.17
CA ALA A 776 2.50 28.55 -11.20
C ALA A 776 3.66 29.55 -11.07
N GLN A 777 3.37 30.84 -10.87
CA GLN A 777 4.37 31.89 -10.65
C GLN A 777 5.10 31.71 -9.31
N THR A 778 4.41 31.47 -8.20
CA THR A 778 5.05 31.20 -6.90
C THR A 778 5.98 29.99 -6.97
N ARG A 779 5.57 28.90 -7.66
CA ARG A 779 6.44 27.73 -7.89
C ARG A 779 7.63 28.02 -8.81
N TYR A 780 7.55 29.04 -9.67
CA TYR A 780 8.64 29.52 -10.51
C TYR A 780 9.63 30.39 -9.71
N VAL A 781 9.12 31.39 -8.97
CA VAL A 781 9.92 32.24 -8.07
C VAL A 781 10.71 31.40 -7.07
N LEU A 782 10.08 30.44 -6.40
CA LEU A 782 10.74 29.49 -5.48
C LEU A 782 11.82 28.59 -6.14
N ARG A 783 11.93 28.58 -7.47
CA ARG A 783 13.02 27.93 -8.23
C ARG A 783 14.06 28.91 -8.70
N CYS A 784 13.68 30.15 -9.06
CA CYS A 784 14.62 31.24 -9.26
C CYS A 784 15.46 31.47 -8.00
N LEU A 785 14.84 31.48 -6.82
CA LEU A 785 15.52 31.58 -5.52
C LEU A 785 16.48 30.42 -5.19
N ARG A 786 16.50 29.34 -5.99
CA ARG A 786 17.47 28.23 -5.87
C ARG A 786 18.62 28.34 -6.88
N LEU A 787 18.56 29.31 -7.79
CA LEU A 787 19.67 29.67 -8.67
C LEU A 787 20.58 30.74 -8.03
N LEU A 788 20.08 31.46 -7.03
CA LEU A 788 20.88 32.39 -6.23
C LEU A 788 21.99 31.64 -5.47
N PRO A 789 23.26 32.07 -5.61
CA PRO A 789 24.37 31.60 -4.79
C PRO A 789 24.16 31.82 -3.28
N ALA A 790 25.01 31.17 -2.47
CA ALA A 790 25.08 31.46 -1.05
C ALA A 790 25.99 32.67 -0.81
N GLY A 791 25.39 33.85 -0.62
CA GLY A 791 26.03 35.12 -0.29
C GLY A 791 24.98 36.17 0.04
N GLU A 792 25.33 37.21 0.82
CA GLU A 792 24.39 38.30 1.15
C GLU A 792 24.24 39.29 -0.02
N THR A 793 25.24 39.39 -0.89
CA THR A 793 25.31 40.26 -2.09
C THR A 793 24.84 39.59 -3.39
N ALA A 794 24.41 38.32 -3.33
CA ALA A 794 24.08 37.53 -4.52
C ALA A 794 22.83 38.07 -5.26
N SER A 795 22.93 38.20 -6.59
CA SER A 795 21.84 38.73 -7.42
C SER A 795 21.45 37.83 -8.58
N LEU A 796 20.15 37.83 -8.90
CA LEU A 796 19.57 37.10 -10.02
C LEU A 796 18.69 38.07 -10.83
N GLU A 797 19.10 38.33 -12.07
CA GLU A 797 18.46 39.29 -12.96
C GLU A 797 18.08 38.63 -14.29
N VAL A 798 16.93 38.97 -14.87
CA VAL A 798 16.57 38.48 -16.21
C VAL A 798 17.29 39.31 -17.28
N ARG A 799 17.89 38.67 -18.27
CA ARG A 799 18.61 39.37 -19.34
C ARG A 799 17.64 40.24 -20.16
N PRO A 800 17.96 41.51 -20.48
CA PRO A 800 17.10 42.38 -21.29
C PRO A 800 16.65 41.72 -22.60
N ALA A 801 17.57 41.09 -23.33
CA ALA A 801 17.27 40.37 -24.57
C ALA A 801 16.25 39.23 -24.39
N ALA A 802 16.25 38.52 -23.26
CA ALA A 802 15.29 37.45 -22.98
C ALA A 802 13.89 38.01 -22.72
N GLN A 803 13.79 39.11 -21.96
CA GLN A 803 12.54 39.85 -21.75
C GLN A 803 11.97 40.39 -23.06
N SER A 804 12.73 41.19 -23.82
CA SER A 804 12.25 41.80 -25.06
C SER A 804 11.89 40.76 -26.14
N ALA A 805 12.63 39.64 -26.22
CA ALA A 805 12.29 38.56 -27.14
C ALA A 805 11.02 37.80 -26.70
N PHE A 806 10.76 37.67 -25.39
CA PHE A 806 9.53 37.10 -24.87
C PHE A 806 8.32 37.99 -25.18
N ASN A 807 8.38 39.29 -24.83
CA ASN A 807 7.25 40.21 -24.99
C ASN A 807 6.90 40.46 -26.46
N ARG A 808 7.89 40.56 -27.36
CA ARG A 808 7.65 40.69 -28.81
C ARG A 808 6.78 39.55 -29.37
N ARG A 809 7.17 38.29 -29.09
CA ARG A 809 6.43 37.08 -29.48
C ARG A 809 5.08 36.93 -28.76
N LEU A 810 4.92 37.57 -27.61
CA LEU A 810 3.67 37.59 -26.85
C LEU A 810 2.69 38.57 -27.49
N GLN A 811 3.16 39.77 -27.80
CA GLN A 811 2.39 40.86 -28.41
C GLN A 811 1.96 40.53 -29.86
N GLU A 812 2.82 39.88 -30.65
CA GLU A 812 2.45 39.33 -31.96
C GLU A 812 1.24 38.39 -31.90
N ARG A 813 1.06 37.67 -30.78
CA ARG A 813 -0.09 36.78 -30.56
C ARG A 813 -1.29 37.52 -29.97
N LEU A 814 -1.08 38.49 -29.08
CA LEU A 814 -2.14 39.31 -28.48
C LEU A 814 -2.83 40.20 -29.53
N ARG A 815 -2.09 40.79 -30.47
CA ARG A 815 -2.69 41.57 -31.60
C ARG A 815 -3.71 40.78 -32.43
N ARG A 816 -3.62 39.45 -32.44
CA ARG A 816 -4.54 38.54 -33.16
C ARG A 816 -5.63 37.93 -32.27
N ALA A 817 -5.65 38.27 -30.98
CA ALA A 817 -6.64 37.73 -30.04
C ALA A 817 -7.99 38.45 -30.19
N VAL A 818 -9.07 37.75 -29.85
CA VAL A 818 -10.44 38.31 -29.82
C VAL A 818 -10.53 39.58 -28.96
N TRP A 819 -9.74 39.64 -27.89
CA TRP A 819 -9.58 40.79 -26.97
C TRP A 819 -8.83 42.01 -27.56
N SER A 820 -8.50 41.99 -28.86
CA SER A 820 -7.73 43.06 -29.53
C SER A 820 -8.22 43.35 -30.95
N VAL A 821 -8.82 42.38 -31.65
CA VAL A 821 -9.27 42.55 -33.05
C VAL A 821 -10.70 43.10 -33.15
N GLY A 822 -11.54 42.91 -32.13
CA GLY A 822 -12.99 43.16 -32.21
C GLY A 822 -13.48 44.60 -32.00
N GLY A 823 -12.62 45.62 -32.02
CA GLY A 823 -13.01 47.03 -31.85
C GLY A 823 -13.60 47.43 -30.49
N CYS A 824 -13.67 46.50 -29.52
CA CYS A 824 -14.27 46.72 -28.22
C CYS A 824 -13.29 47.42 -27.26
N ALA A 825 -13.65 48.62 -26.79
CA ALA A 825 -12.92 49.33 -25.75
C ALA A 825 -13.05 48.56 -24.42
N SER A 826 -11.98 47.86 -24.03
CA SER A 826 -11.94 47.05 -22.81
C SER A 826 -10.76 47.43 -21.92
N TRP A 827 -10.91 47.24 -20.62
CA TRP A 827 -9.89 47.51 -19.60
C TRP A 827 -8.60 46.68 -19.75
N TYR A 828 -8.58 45.70 -20.68
CA TYR A 828 -7.37 44.95 -21.01
C TYR A 828 -6.35 45.76 -21.83
N LEU A 829 -6.81 46.82 -22.50
CA LEU A 829 -6.00 47.69 -23.35
C LEU A 829 -5.49 48.89 -22.53
N ASP A 830 -4.20 49.21 -22.70
CA ASP A 830 -3.61 50.41 -22.11
C ASP A 830 -3.92 51.69 -22.92
N ARG A 831 -3.37 52.83 -22.47
CA ARG A 831 -3.49 54.15 -23.14
C ARG A 831 -3.04 54.20 -24.61
N THR A 832 -2.29 53.20 -25.08
CA THR A 832 -1.84 53.07 -26.48
C THR A 832 -2.71 52.10 -27.30
N GLY A 833 -3.78 51.57 -26.71
CA GLY A 833 -4.60 50.51 -27.31
C GLY A 833 -3.95 49.12 -27.27
N THR A 834 -2.82 48.96 -26.56
CA THR A 834 -2.07 47.69 -26.53
C THR A 834 -2.56 46.81 -25.40
N ASN A 835 -2.83 45.52 -25.67
CA ASN A 835 -3.17 44.57 -24.61
C ASN A 835 -1.89 44.11 -23.89
N ARG A 836 -1.61 44.70 -22.72
CA ARG A 836 -0.50 44.30 -21.84
C ARG A 836 -0.97 43.51 -20.60
N THR A 837 -2.25 43.17 -20.56
CA THR A 837 -2.93 42.57 -19.42
C THR A 837 -3.01 41.05 -19.52
N LEU A 838 -3.45 40.53 -20.67
CA LEU A 838 -3.88 39.15 -20.81
C LEU A 838 -2.77 38.18 -21.24
N TRP A 839 -2.90 36.93 -20.81
CA TRP A 839 -2.14 35.80 -21.33
C TRP A 839 -2.83 35.22 -22.59
N PRO A 840 -2.20 35.26 -23.79
CA PRO A 840 -2.80 34.79 -25.05
C PRO A 840 -2.72 33.27 -25.24
N GLY A 841 -2.69 32.46 -24.18
CA GLY A 841 -2.54 31.01 -24.26
C GLY A 841 -3.37 30.28 -23.23
N SER A 842 -3.32 28.94 -23.26
CA SER A 842 -3.89 28.15 -22.18
C SER A 842 -3.06 28.27 -20.91
N SER A 843 -3.70 28.12 -19.75
CA SER A 843 -3.05 28.03 -18.44
C SER A 843 -2.01 26.89 -18.39
N PHE A 844 -2.27 25.76 -19.06
CA PHE A 844 -1.28 24.69 -19.22
C PHE A 844 0.01 25.14 -19.94
N ARG A 845 -0.09 25.93 -21.02
CA ARG A 845 1.10 26.48 -21.70
C ARG A 845 1.86 27.48 -20.82
N PHE A 846 1.17 28.22 -19.97
CA PHE A 846 1.80 29.09 -18.98
C PHE A 846 2.56 28.25 -17.93
N TRP A 847 1.90 27.27 -17.33
CA TRP A 847 2.49 26.32 -16.38
C TRP A 847 3.72 25.59 -16.93
N LEU A 848 3.69 25.20 -18.21
CA LEU A 848 4.83 24.55 -18.86
C LEU A 848 6.05 25.49 -18.94
N ARG A 849 5.82 26.77 -19.26
CA ARG A 849 6.87 27.81 -19.31
C ARG A 849 7.39 28.19 -17.92
N THR A 850 6.51 28.26 -16.91
CA THR A 850 6.87 28.52 -15.51
C THR A 850 7.29 27.25 -14.73
N ARG A 851 7.49 26.11 -15.41
CA ARG A 851 7.86 24.84 -14.75
C ARG A 851 9.29 24.87 -14.19
N ARG A 852 10.23 25.55 -14.84
CA ARG A 852 11.64 25.74 -14.42
C ARG A 852 12.19 27.04 -15.05
N PRO A 853 12.96 27.87 -14.31
CA PRO A 853 13.78 28.90 -14.94
C PRO A 853 14.84 28.27 -15.85
N ARG A 854 15.16 28.93 -16.95
CA ARG A 854 16.28 28.56 -17.83
C ARG A 854 17.48 29.41 -17.44
N ALA A 855 18.58 28.79 -17.03
CA ALA A 855 19.77 29.53 -16.57
C ALA A 855 20.27 30.54 -17.61
N ALA A 856 20.20 30.21 -18.91
CA ALA A 856 20.62 31.09 -20.00
C ALA A 856 19.79 32.39 -20.14
N ASP A 857 18.55 32.42 -19.65
CA ASP A 857 17.69 33.63 -19.69
C ASP A 857 18.07 34.64 -18.57
N TYR A 858 18.89 34.22 -17.61
CA TYR A 858 19.26 35.01 -16.44
C TYR A 858 20.76 35.36 -16.43
N ALA A 859 21.09 36.45 -15.75
CA ALA A 859 22.41 36.72 -15.20
C ALA A 859 22.37 36.34 -13.70
N VAL A 860 23.43 35.70 -13.23
CA VAL A 860 23.64 35.36 -11.82
C VAL A 860 24.93 36.03 -11.40
N ASP A 861 24.86 36.84 -10.36
CA ASP A 861 26.02 37.42 -9.71
C ASP A 861 26.16 36.82 -8.31
N ALA A 862 27.41 36.57 -7.89
CA ALA A 862 27.70 36.00 -6.58
C ALA A 862 27.91 37.09 -5.51
N GLY A 863 28.21 38.33 -5.93
CA GLY A 863 28.55 39.45 -5.05
C GLY A 863 29.85 40.14 -5.41
#